data_AF-A0A972PW82-F1
#
_entry.id   AF-A0A972PW82-F1
#
_cell.length_a   1.000
_cell.length_b   1.000
_cell.length_c   1.000
_cell.angle_alpha   90.00
_cell.angle_beta   90.00
_cell.angle_gamma   90.00
#
_symmetry.space_group_name_H-M   'P 1'
#
loop_
_entity.id
_entity.type
_entity.pdbx_description
1 polymer ?
#
loop_
_entity_poly.entity_id
_entity_poly.type
_entity_poly.pdbx_seq_one_letter_code
_entity_poly.pdbx_strand_id
1 'polypeptide(L)'
;MRGKFFRIVVGAPACLALLCGLMLVLPAGGAAEAQEAKRFTILHTNDEHSELIPWGPASDYPDYPTTGGFSRIAHEIGRIKAEKAATGEPVLTLSGGDFSQGTLFAWLETQPGGHTELTLLQDMGYDAVALGNHEFDMGAGYRAAVFNQAKADGVKLPILCANINFDDTNPEAAALHALYSATDKQGTELAIQPYTIKTLSNGLKVGIFGLLGVEAEAVAPNAARTGVTFGNVPGDPEDPVSFLNRVVVAQNMVNTLRAAGCDVVVALSHSGTTEEENLASFVTGIDVIVGGHSHDLNYPHMIAGAGGTIIVQAGSYTRYLGELELEYADGKVSVVNAQAIAMDDTIPTDPAIDAKIAAYKGALDGATGMDILADMAETDIDGDGGFNINDMPPMVETNLGDLVTDAYKTVATSVNPDEPVDLGFEANGVIRSGIPKGGLGRFSFFDLYRTIPLGATPDLAQPVPMGYPMVSFYLFGAEILGVLEATLEMGRNDFFVQLSGARYSCRPAGPEGEKVTSFEVDDGTGNFTPIDPGHLYKVATNFYTASFLELFGISPRTNAGAPTNVFASRVLVGGTEIKCWEALTQYVMNMPDLDGDGLPNIVPDYEYPQLRILQEGWFLAEGSTGGGMETFVLVQNPNDEDTRVNVKFQTGEGEVAPEDLQGITIPAGSRVTFKANDWVPDEFDVSTKVEPIDGEVICERAMYGDNRTWAHDSVGATMPDPAQEWFLAEGSTGGGMETWLLVQNPYESDVHVNITFQTGNGPVSPPDLQGVEIPAQSRSTFEVANWVPDNYEVSAFVEALDGRVVCERAMYGDNRTWAHDSVGTSVTAQQWYLAEGSTAGGMETYVLIQNPNDYDVTVDVAFNTQDGDNSPLELQGKTIPGHSFNLGEMVVDWNVSTKVVSHGGDVICERAMYGNNDTWAHDSVGYTP
;
A
#
# COMPACT_ATOMS: atom_id res chain seq x y z
N MET A 1 15.46 58.03 -5.69
CA MET A 1 15.29 59.50 -5.90
C MET A 1 13.88 59.91 -5.47
N ARG A 2 13.64 61.13 -4.96
CA ARG A 2 12.35 61.88 -4.80
C ARG A 2 11.08 61.02 -4.51
N GLY A 3 10.37 61.07 -3.37
CA GLY A 3 10.16 62.11 -2.34
C GLY A 3 8.70 62.61 -2.39
N LYS A 4 7.86 62.46 -1.36
CA LYS A 4 7.54 63.35 -0.20
C LYS A 4 6.55 62.57 0.71
N PHE A 5 6.53 62.53 2.05
CA PHE A 5 6.65 63.51 3.14
C PHE A 5 5.52 64.55 3.30
N PHE A 6 4.65 64.34 4.30
CA PHE A 6 4.20 65.37 5.25
C PHE A 6 3.97 64.77 6.66
N ARG A 7 3.38 65.50 7.62
CA ARG A 7 4.08 65.68 8.90
C ARG A 7 3.24 65.84 10.20
N ILE A 8 3.67 65.10 11.24
CA ILE A 8 3.59 65.29 12.72
C ILE A 8 2.84 66.53 13.26
N VAL A 9 1.98 66.34 14.27
CA VAL A 9 1.86 67.21 15.45
C VAL A 9 1.69 66.35 16.73
N VAL A 10 2.39 66.71 17.81
CA VAL A 10 2.28 66.16 19.18
C VAL A 10 1.79 67.26 20.13
N GLY A 11 0.97 66.95 21.14
CA GLY A 11 0.58 67.94 22.16
C GLY A 11 -0.20 67.40 23.36
N ALA A 12 0.51 67.20 24.48
CA ALA A 12 0.00 67.30 25.86
C ALA A 12 0.81 68.42 26.56
N PRO A 13 0.59 68.84 27.84
CA PRO A 13 -0.37 68.36 28.87
C PRO A 13 -1.10 69.51 29.64
N ALA A 14 -1.91 69.20 30.67
CA ALA A 14 -2.14 70.06 31.87
C ALA A 14 -2.90 69.32 33.00
N CYS A 15 -2.75 69.79 34.25
CA CYS A 15 -3.15 69.08 35.48
C CYS A 15 -4.34 69.69 36.27
N LEU A 16 -4.90 68.84 37.14
CA LEU A 16 -5.44 69.10 38.50
C LEU A 16 -6.79 69.84 38.74
N ALA A 17 -7.72 69.06 39.31
CA ALA A 17 -8.53 69.30 40.52
C ALA A 17 -9.54 70.47 40.62
N LEU A 18 -10.82 70.10 40.80
CA LEU A 18 -11.66 70.69 41.86
C LEU A 18 -12.76 69.73 42.35
N LEU A 19 -13.18 69.91 43.60
CA LEU A 19 -13.88 68.91 44.44
C LEU A 19 -15.41 68.92 44.35
N CYS A 20 -15.97 67.78 44.78
CA CYS A 20 -17.26 67.61 45.48
C CYS A 20 -18.58 67.87 44.74
N GLY A 21 -19.30 66.77 44.49
CA GLY A 21 -20.66 66.66 45.05
C GLY A 21 -21.78 66.42 44.05
N LEU A 22 -22.06 65.16 43.73
CA LEU A 22 -23.43 64.64 43.66
C LEU A 22 -23.40 63.13 43.88
N MET A 23 -24.14 62.63 44.89
CA MET A 23 -24.45 61.21 44.98
C MET A 23 -25.49 60.88 43.92
N LEU A 24 -25.17 59.97 42.99
CA LEU A 24 -26.15 59.28 42.16
C LEU A 24 -25.89 57.78 42.26
N VAL A 25 -26.98 57.03 42.36
CA VAL A 25 -27.00 55.61 42.70
C VAL A 25 -26.32 54.81 41.60
N LEU A 26 -25.20 54.14 41.94
CA LEU A 26 -24.67 53.05 41.12
C LEU A 26 -25.61 51.84 41.30
N PRO A 27 -26.09 51.20 40.22
CA PRO A 27 -26.55 49.83 40.31
C PRO A 27 -25.37 48.98 40.79
N ALA A 28 -25.62 48.08 41.73
CA ALA A 28 -24.68 47.00 41.99
C ALA A 28 -24.66 46.11 40.74
N GLY A 29 -23.68 46.32 39.86
CA GLY A 29 -23.31 45.33 38.87
C GLY A 29 -22.84 44.11 39.65
N GLY A 30 -23.66 43.06 39.70
CA GLY A 30 -23.22 41.78 40.21
C GLY A 30 -22.02 41.35 39.39
N ALA A 31 -20.94 40.97 40.06
CA ALA A 31 -19.96 40.12 39.40
C ALA A 31 -20.72 38.88 38.95
N ALA A 32 -20.70 38.57 37.65
CA ALA A 32 -21.00 37.23 37.22
C ALA A 32 -19.95 36.34 37.90
N GLU A 33 -20.39 35.39 38.72
CA GLU A 33 -19.51 34.33 39.18
C GLU A 33 -19.03 33.59 37.92
N ALA A 34 -17.71 33.58 37.70
CA ALA A 34 -17.13 32.79 36.63
C ALA A 34 -17.54 31.33 36.84
N GLN A 35 -18.03 30.68 35.80
CA GLN A 35 -18.49 29.30 35.92
C GLN A 35 -17.28 28.41 36.27
N GLU A 36 -17.40 27.63 37.34
CA GLU A 36 -16.33 26.73 37.76
C GLU A 36 -16.06 25.72 36.63
N ALA A 37 -14.83 25.72 36.12
CA ALA A 37 -14.41 24.88 35.00
C ALA A 37 -14.51 23.40 35.40
N LYS A 38 -15.16 22.60 34.57
CA LYS A 38 -15.43 21.18 34.85
C LYS A 38 -14.60 20.30 33.96
N ARG A 39 -13.73 19.49 34.55
CA ARG A 39 -12.92 18.49 33.85
C ARG A 39 -13.64 17.16 33.68
N PHE A 40 -13.35 16.47 32.58
CA PHE A 40 -13.80 15.12 32.29
C PHE A 40 -12.87 14.49 31.24
N THR A 41 -12.71 13.17 31.28
CA THR A 41 -11.91 12.42 30.29
C THR A 41 -12.82 11.61 29.38
N ILE A 42 -12.51 11.53 28.08
CA ILE A 42 -13.05 10.52 27.17
C ILE A 42 -11.91 9.55 26.84
N LEU A 43 -12.13 8.27 27.15
CA LEU A 43 -11.34 7.16 26.62
C LEU A 43 -12.06 6.60 25.39
N HIS A 44 -11.33 6.23 24.34
CA HIS A 44 -11.96 5.66 23.15
C HIS A 44 -11.10 4.70 22.33
N THR A 45 -11.82 3.86 21.60
CA THR A 45 -11.34 2.93 20.56
C THR A 45 -12.28 3.00 19.37
N ASN A 46 -11.90 2.37 18.27
CA ASN A 46 -12.68 2.19 17.04
C ASN A 46 -12.06 1.03 16.26
N ASP A 47 -12.84 0.42 15.35
CA ASP A 47 -12.37 -0.60 14.42
C ASP A 47 -11.65 -1.75 15.16
N GLU A 48 -12.26 -2.24 16.24
CA GLU A 48 -11.68 -3.28 17.10
C GLU A 48 -11.66 -4.66 16.43
N HIS A 49 -12.53 -4.90 15.44
CA HIS A 49 -12.48 -6.01 14.50
C HIS A 49 -12.30 -7.41 15.10
N SER A 50 -12.94 -7.68 16.24
CA SER A 50 -12.76 -8.93 17.01
C SER A 50 -11.30 -9.26 17.38
N GLU A 51 -10.36 -8.30 17.42
CA GLU A 51 -8.97 -8.50 17.86
C GLU A 51 -8.86 -8.57 19.39
N LEU A 52 -9.39 -9.66 19.94
CA LEU A 52 -9.46 -9.89 21.39
C LEU A 52 -8.08 -10.15 22.01
N ILE A 53 -7.18 -10.80 21.27
CA ILE A 53 -5.78 -11.05 21.64
C ILE A 53 -4.86 -10.02 20.96
N PRO A 54 -3.63 -9.80 21.46
CA PRO A 54 -2.69 -8.91 20.80
C PRO A 54 -2.28 -9.37 19.39
N TRP A 55 -2.07 -8.37 18.53
CA TRP A 55 -1.51 -8.45 17.19
C TRP A 55 0.01 -8.74 17.22
N GLY A 56 0.46 -9.44 16.18
CA GLY A 56 1.66 -10.28 16.10
C GLY A 56 1.25 -11.63 15.49
N PRO A 57 2.16 -12.61 15.34
CA PRO A 57 1.75 -13.99 15.16
C PRO A 57 1.15 -14.49 16.47
N ALA A 58 0.02 -15.19 16.41
CA ALA A 58 -0.69 -15.52 17.65
C ALA A 58 0.00 -16.61 18.49
N SER A 59 0.94 -17.36 17.90
CA SER A 59 1.88 -18.30 18.54
C SER A 59 2.87 -17.61 19.49
N ASP A 60 3.23 -16.35 19.20
CA ASP A 60 4.19 -15.56 19.97
C ASP A 60 3.60 -14.99 21.28
N TYR A 61 2.27 -15.01 21.44
CA TYR A 61 1.58 -14.48 22.62
C TYR A 61 1.53 -15.51 23.77
N PRO A 62 1.96 -15.17 25.01
CA PRO A 62 2.35 -13.85 25.52
C PRO A 62 3.88 -13.66 25.66
N ASP A 63 4.69 -14.54 25.08
CA ASP A 63 6.13 -14.66 25.36
C ASP A 63 7.01 -13.68 24.56
N TYR A 64 6.46 -13.01 23.53
CA TYR A 64 7.14 -12.01 22.69
C TYR A 64 6.42 -10.65 22.62
N PRO A 65 7.13 -9.58 22.19
CA PRO A 65 6.52 -8.26 21.96
C PRO A 65 5.38 -8.32 20.95
N THR A 66 4.24 -7.78 21.35
CA THR A 66 2.97 -7.83 20.62
C THR A 66 2.20 -6.53 20.88
N THR A 67 1.24 -6.16 20.02
CA THR A 67 0.49 -4.88 20.16
C THR A 67 -1.02 -5.08 20.24
N GLY A 68 -1.75 -4.25 20.99
CA GLY A 68 -3.20 -4.37 21.13
C GLY A 68 -3.66 -5.45 22.13
N GLY A 69 -4.86 -5.99 21.88
CA GLY A 69 -5.56 -6.96 22.71
C GLY A 69 -6.49 -6.32 23.74
N PHE A 70 -7.73 -6.81 23.79
CA PHE A 70 -8.79 -6.30 24.70
C PHE A 70 -8.37 -6.29 26.17
N SER A 71 -7.52 -7.22 26.59
CA SER A 71 -7.08 -7.35 27.98
C SER A 71 -6.15 -6.21 28.43
N ARG A 72 -5.30 -5.69 27.54
CA ARG A 72 -4.43 -4.52 27.83
C ARG A 72 -5.25 -3.23 27.83
N ILE A 73 -6.16 -3.08 26.85
CA ILE A 73 -7.15 -2.00 26.82
C ILE A 73 -7.95 -1.97 28.15
N ALA A 74 -8.43 -3.13 28.61
CA ALA A 74 -9.18 -3.26 29.87
C ALA A 74 -8.38 -2.81 31.10
N HIS A 75 -7.11 -3.26 31.19
CA HIS A 75 -6.20 -2.86 32.25
C HIS A 75 -6.00 -1.35 32.27
N GLU A 76 -5.72 -0.75 31.11
CA GLU A 76 -5.39 0.67 31.01
C GLU A 76 -6.60 1.56 31.25
N ILE A 77 -7.79 1.17 30.76
CA ILE A 77 -9.07 1.79 31.14
C ILE A 77 -9.26 1.76 32.66
N GLY A 78 -8.99 0.61 33.30
CA GLY A 78 -9.07 0.45 34.76
C GLY A 78 -8.08 1.34 35.51
N ARG A 79 -6.84 1.43 35.02
CA ARG A 79 -5.75 2.26 35.55
C ARG A 79 -6.13 3.74 35.50
N ILE A 80 -6.54 4.24 34.34
CA ILE A 80 -6.91 5.64 34.13
C ILE A 80 -8.17 5.99 34.93
N LYS A 81 -9.21 5.14 34.93
CA LYS A 81 -10.41 5.36 35.76
C LYS A 81 -10.07 5.45 37.25
N ALA A 82 -9.13 4.66 37.75
CA ALA A 82 -8.66 4.75 39.14
C ALA A 82 -7.85 6.04 39.41
N GLU A 83 -7.03 6.48 38.46
CA GLU A 83 -6.25 7.73 38.54
C GLU A 83 -7.16 8.97 38.57
N LYS A 84 -8.03 9.14 37.57
CA LYS A 84 -8.96 10.28 37.48
C LYS A 84 -9.98 10.30 38.63
N ALA A 85 -10.38 9.13 39.14
CA ALA A 85 -11.20 9.06 40.36
C ALA A 85 -10.53 9.67 41.61
N ALA A 86 -9.19 9.70 41.69
CA ALA A 86 -8.47 10.31 42.80
C ALA A 86 -8.52 11.86 42.78
N THR A 87 -8.72 12.47 41.61
CA THR A 87 -8.95 13.91 41.44
C THR A 87 -10.44 14.28 41.43
N GLY A 88 -11.32 13.28 41.34
CA GLY A 88 -12.78 13.46 41.21
C GLY A 88 -13.22 13.72 39.77
N GLU A 89 -12.33 13.52 38.79
CA GLU A 89 -12.61 13.71 37.38
C GLU A 89 -13.39 12.49 36.81
N PRO A 90 -14.57 12.69 36.21
CA PRO A 90 -15.33 11.62 35.57
C PRO A 90 -14.70 11.20 34.23
N VAL A 91 -14.73 9.91 33.97
CA VAL A 91 -14.27 9.28 32.72
C VAL A 91 -15.47 8.66 32.00
N LEU A 92 -15.55 8.86 30.69
CA LEU A 92 -16.40 8.09 29.77
C LEU A 92 -15.52 7.14 28.94
N THR A 93 -16.05 5.99 28.52
CA THR A 93 -15.36 5.08 27.59
C THR A 93 -16.24 4.75 26.40
N LEU A 94 -15.79 5.00 25.16
CA LEU A 94 -16.64 4.99 23.95
C LEU A 94 -15.98 4.19 22.81
N SER A 95 -16.76 3.54 21.95
CA SER A 95 -16.26 2.92 20.71
C SER A 95 -16.88 3.56 19.46
N GLY A 96 -16.05 3.80 18.44
CA GLY A 96 -16.43 4.28 17.11
C GLY A 96 -17.14 3.25 16.21
N GLY A 97 -17.33 2.00 16.64
CA GLY A 97 -17.97 0.95 15.83
C GLY A 97 -16.96 0.07 15.07
N ASP A 98 -17.47 -0.92 14.32
CA ASP A 98 -16.71 -2.07 13.78
C ASP A 98 -15.98 -2.85 14.88
N PHE A 99 -16.73 -3.18 15.93
CA PHE A 99 -16.24 -4.03 17.00
C PHE A 99 -16.20 -5.52 16.59
N SER A 100 -16.96 -5.91 15.57
CA SER A 100 -17.08 -7.27 15.03
C SER A 100 -16.42 -7.44 13.65
N GLN A 101 -16.22 -8.69 13.22
CA GLN A 101 -15.51 -9.11 11.99
C GLN A 101 -14.01 -8.78 11.97
N GLY A 102 -13.18 -9.72 11.49
CA GLY A 102 -11.74 -9.49 11.29
C GLY A 102 -10.86 -10.62 11.77
N THR A 103 -11.29 -11.36 12.79
CA THR A 103 -10.57 -12.53 13.33
C THR A 103 -11.47 -13.74 13.49
N LEU A 104 -10.87 -14.89 13.84
CA LEU A 104 -11.60 -16.12 14.15
C LEU A 104 -12.56 -15.95 15.34
N PHE A 105 -12.38 -14.96 16.22
CA PHE A 105 -13.32 -14.69 17.32
C PHE A 105 -14.69 -14.23 16.82
N ALA A 106 -14.78 -13.55 15.67
CA ALA A 106 -16.05 -13.19 15.06
C ALA A 106 -16.92 -14.43 14.75
N TRP A 107 -16.30 -15.59 14.47
CA TRP A 107 -17.03 -16.84 14.27
C TRP A 107 -17.81 -17.28 15.52
N LEU A 108 -17.43 -16.85 16.73
CA LEU A 108 -18.22 -17.10 17.92
C LEU A 108 -19.58 -16.38 17.88
N GLU A 109 -19.73 -15.24 17.18
CA GLU A 109 -21.04 -14.60 17.01
C GLU A 109 -22.07 -15.55 16.34
N THR A 110 -21.63 -16.51 15.50
CA THR A 110 -22.52 -17.51 14.88
C THR A 110 -22.91 -18.64 15.82
N GLN A 111 -22.30 -18.75 17.00
CA GLN A 111 -22.50 -19.86 17.93
C GLN A 111 -23.51 -19.50 19.03
N PRO A 112 -24.14 -20.49 19.71
CA PRO A 112 -25.02 -20.21 20.84
C PRO A 112 -24.28 -19.48 21.97
N GLY A 113 -24.71 -18.25 22.27
CA GLY A 113 -24.02 -17.35 23.20
C GLY A 113 -23.02 -16.38 22.54
N GLY A 114 -23.01 -16.31 21.20
CA GLY A 114 -22.16 -15.45 20.39
C GLY A 114 -22.47 -13.96 20.49
N HIS A 115 -22.07 -13.33 21.58
CA HIS A 115 -22.06 -11.88 21.78
C HIS A 115 -20.82 -11.47 22.58
N THR A 116 -19.68 -12.02 22.14
CA THR A 116 -18.39 -12.02 22.82
C THR A 116 -17.85 -10.61 23.02
N GLU A 117 -17.83 -9.83 21.95
CA GLU A 117 -17.40 -8.45 21.84
C GLU A 117 -18.23 -7.55 22.76
N LEU A 118 -19.57 -7.60 22.62
CA LEU A 118 -20.50 -6.83 23.46
C LEU A 118 -20.39 -7.15 24.95
N THR A 119 -20.09 -8.40 25.29
CA THR A 119 -19.85 -8.83 26.67
C THR A 119 -18.56 -8.23 27.21
N LEU A 120 -17.47 -8.31 26.45
CA LEU A 120 -16.17 -7.78 26.85
C LEU A 120 -16.20 -6.26 26.96
N LEU A 121 -16.73 -5.54 25.97
CA LEU A 121 -16.87 -4.08 25.98
C LEU A 121 -17.71 -3.61 27.19
N GLN A 122 -18.77 -4.33 27.55
CA GLN A 122 -19.51 -4.02 28.78
C GLN A 122 -18.66 -4.19 30.04
N ASP A 123 -17.90 -5.29 30.15
CA ASP A 123 -17.12 -5.61 31.35
C ASP A 123 -15.87 -4.72 31.49
N MET A 124 -15.29 -4.28 30.38
CA MET A 124 -14.29 -3.20 30.28
C MET A 124 -14.86 -1.83 30.67
N GLY A 125 -16.19 -1.73 30.78
CA GLY A 125 -16.90 -0.55 31.24
C GLY A 125 -17.05 0.53 30.17
N TYR A 126 -17.37 0.14 28.92
CA TYR A 126 -17.80 1.07 27.88
C TYR A 126 -19.17 1.66 28.23
N ASP A 127 -19.34 2.95 27.94
CA ASP A 127 -20.53 3.74 28.18
C ASP A 127 -21.52 3.72 27.01
N ALA A 128 -21.00 3.61 25.79
CA ALA A 128 -21.73 3.48 24.54
C ALA A 128 -20.78 3.04 23.40
N VAL A 129 -21.33 2.43 22.36
CA VAL A 129 -20.62 2.08 21.12
C VAL A 129 -21.45 2.56 19.92
N ALA A 130 -20.82 2.92 18.80
CA ALA A 130 -21.54 3.10 17.54
C ALA A 130 -21.84 1.75 16.86
N LEU A 131 -22.61 1.79 15.77
CA LEU A 131 -22.60 0.74 14.75
C LEU A 131 -21.66 1.18 13.62
N GLY A 132 -20.76 0.30 13.20
CA GLY A 132 -20.04 0.43 11.95
C GLY A 132 -20.65 -0.40 10.82
N ASN A 133 -19.94 -0.51 9.70
CA ASN A 133 -20.40 -1.27 8.52
C ASN A 133 -20.31 -2.79 8.71
N HIS A 134 -19.25 -3.29 9.34
CA HIS A 134 -19.04 -4.73 9.52
C HIS A 134 -20.03 -5.38 10.50
N GLU A 135 -20.69 -4.59 11.35
CA GLU A 135 -21.86 -5.05 12.09
C GLU A 135 -22.99 -5.57 11.19
N PHE A 136 -23.01 -5.22 9.89
CA PHE A 136 -24.02 -5.64 8.91
C PHE A 136 -23.55 -6.65 7.87
N ASP A 137 -22.33 -7.20 7.97
CA ASP A 137 -21.81 -8.21 7.04
C ASP A 137 -22.74 -9.42 6.92
N MET A 138 -23.33 -9.85 8.03
CA MET A 138 -24.29 -10.97 8.10
C MET A 138 -25.76 -10.53 7.92
N GLY A 139 -26.02 -9.25 7.62
CA GLY A 139 -27.36 -8.70 7.47
C GLY A 139 -28.13 -8.46 8.79
N ALA A 140 -29.25 -7.76 8.67
CA ALA A 140 -30.04 -7.27 9.79
C ALA A 140 -30.64 -8.38 10.66
N GLY A 141 -31.06 -9.51 10.06
CA GLY A 141 -31.69 -10.61 10.78
C GLY A 141 -30.72 -11.32 11.73
N TYR A 142 -29.47 -11.50 11.29
CA TYR A 142 -28.40 -12.03 12.12
C TYR A 142 -28.03 -11.09 13.26
N ARG A 143 -27.78 -9.81 12.96
CA ARG A 143 -27.42 -8.81 13.98
C ARG A 143 -28.53 -8.65 15.02
N ALA A 144 -29.79 -8.76 14.62
CA ALA A 144 -30.93 -8.81 15.54
C ALA A 144 -30.92 -10.06 16.45
N ALA A 145 -30.50 -11.23 15.95
CA ALA A 145 -30.38 -12.43 16.76
C ALA A 145 -29.27 -12.30 17.84
N VAL A 146 -28.08 -11.82 17.44
CA VAL A 146 -26.95 -11.55 18.35
C VAL A 146 -27.36 -10.57 19.45
N PHE A 147 -27.97 -9.44 19.09
CA PHE A 147 -28.40 -8.43 20.05
C PHE A 147 -29.53 -8.91 20.98
N ASN A 148 -30.49 -9.71 20.47
CA ASN A 148 -31.52 -10.32 21.33
C ASN A 148 -30.91 -11.30 22.34
N GLN A 149 -29.93 -12.11 21.94
CA GLN A 149 -29.25 -13.03 22.84
C GLN A 149 -28.43 -12.29 23.90
N ALA A 150 -27.65 -11.28 23.50
CA ALA A 150 -26.90 -10.41 24.40
C ALA A 150 -27.80 -9.74 25.45
N LYS A 151 -28.96 -9.22 25.02
CA LYS A 151 -29.98 -8.63 25.90
C LYS A 151 -30.58 -9.66 26.87
N ALA A 152 -30.81 -10.89 26.43
CA ALA A 152 -31.34 -11.98 27.26
C ALA A 152 -30.33 -12.43 28.33
N ASP A 153 -29.04 -12.47 27.96
CA ASP A 153 -27.94 -12.85 28.86
C ASP A 153 -27.46 -11.69 29.76
N GLY A 154 -28.03 -10.50 29.59
CA GLY A 154 -27.98 -9.40 30.56
C GLY A 154 -27.08 -8.23 30.16
N VAL A 155 -26.60 -8.17 28.92
CA VAL A 155 -25.89 -7.01 28.38
C VAL A 155 -26.81 -5.80 28.27
N LYS A 156 -26.27 -4.61 28.58
CA LYS A 156 -26.95 -3.31 28.63
C LYS A 156 -26.21 -2.19 27.91
N LEU A 157 -25.10 -2.51 27.27
CA LEU A 157 -24.28 -1.56 26.52
C LEU A 157 -25.14 -0.83 25.47
N PRO A 158 -25.23 0.52 25.51
CA PRO A 158 -25.98 1.29 24.52
C PRO A 158 -25.29 1.25 23.17
N ILE A 159 -26.06 0.95 22.13
CA ILE A 159 -25.58 0.87 20.74
C ILE A 159 -26.18 2.05 19.98
N LEU A 160 -25.34 2.90 19.38
CA LEU A 160 -25.72 4.20 18.87
C LEU A 160 -25.71 4.27 17.35
N CYS A 161 -26.85 4.65 16.76
CA CYS A 161 -26.95 5.03 15.35
C CYS A 161 -28.20 5.91 15.14
N ALA A 162 -28.03 7.16 14.74
CA ALA A 162 -29.09 8.15 14.60
C ALA A 162 -29.69 8.23 13.19
N ASN A 163 -28.97 7.75 12.18
CA ASN A 163 -29.37 7.78 10.77
C ASN A 163 -29.88 6.43 10.24
N ILE A 164 -29.95 5.37 11.05
CA ILE A 164 -30.50 4.06 10.63
C ILE A 164 -31.99 4.13 10.29
N ASN A 165 -32.36 3.54 9.16
CA ASN A 165 -33.73 3.40 8.67
C ASN A 165 -34.04 1.92 8.38
N PHE A 166 -35.28 1.50 8.68
CA PHE A 166 -35.75 0.13 8.57
C PHE A 166 -36.95 0.02 7.60
N ASP A 167 -36.86 -0.88 6.63
CA ASP A 167 -38.02 -1.33 5.84
C ASP A 167 -38.70 -2.52 6.55
N ASP A 168 -39.71 -2.21 7.38
CA ASP A 168 -40.51 -3.21 8.11
C ASP A 168 -41.28 -4.20 7.19
N THR A 169 -41.26 -4.02 5.86
CA THR A 169 -41.77 -5.06 4.94
C THR A 169 -40.79 -6.23 4.77
N ASN A 170 -39.51 -6.03 5.06
CA ASN A 170 -38.53 -7.10 5.23
C ASN A 170 -38.57 -7.63 6.68
N PRO A 171 -38.78 -8.93 6.92
CA PRO A 171 -38.83 -9.50 8.27
C PRO A 171 -37.51 -9.38 9.05
N GLU A 172 -36.37 -9.25 8.37
CA GLU A 172 -35.05 -9.11 9.00
C GLU A 172 -34.85 -7.69 9.56
N ALA A 173 -35.10 -6.67 8.74
CA ALA A 173 -35.15 -5.28 9.21
C ALA A 173 -36.18 -5.09 10.32
N ALA A 174 -37.38 -5.69 10.21
CA ALA A 174 -38.40 -5.62 11.26
C ALA A 174 -37.95 -6.28 12.58
N ALA A 175 -37.14 -7.34 12.52
CA ALA A 175 -36.57 -7.98 13.71
C ALA A 175 -35.50 -7.09 14.39
N LEU A 176 -34.69 -6.38 13.60
CA LEU A 176 -33.70 -5.42 14.12
C LEU A 176 -34.37 -4.14 14.65
N HIS A 177 -35.39 -3.64 13.97
CA HIS A 177 -36.20 -2.48 14.39
C HIS A 177 -36.91 -2.73 15.72
N ALA A 178 -37.28 -3.98 16.04
CA ALA A 178 -37.83 -4.34 17.36
C ALA A 178 -36.85 -4.13 18.54
N LEU A 179 -35.53 -3.99 18.27
CA LEU A 179 -34.49 -3.62 19.24
C LEU A 179 -34.19 -2.11 19.25
N TYR A 180 -34.80 -1.32 18.38
CA TYR A 180 -34.63 0.13 18.36
C TYR A 180 -35.48 0.80 19.45
N SER A 181 -34.86 1.65 20.27
CA SER A 181 -35.53 2.37 21.35
C SER A 181 -35.42 3.87 21.16
N ALA A 182 -36.54 4.51 20.82
CA ALA A 182 -36.66 5.97 20.82
C ALA A 182 -36.81 6.56 22.24
N THR A 183 -37.01 5.72 23.28
CA THR A 183 -37.40 6.18 24.64
C THR A 183 -36.45 5.79 25.76
N ASP A 184 -35.74 4.65 25.69
CA ASP A 184 -34.55 4.50 26.52
C ASP A 184 -33.49 5.44 25.95
N LYS A 185 -33.04 6.36 26.80
CA LYS A 185 -31.98 7.35 26.54
C LYS A 185 -31.01 7.43 27.72
N GLN A 186 -31.07 6.44 28.62
CA GLN A 186 -30.22 6.30 29.80
C GLN A 186 -29.33 5.06 29.71
N GLY A 187 -29.58 4.14 28.77
CA GLY A 187 -28.81 2.90 28.63
C GLY A 187 -29.18 1.88 29.71
N THR A 188 -30.48 1.69 29.97
CA THR A 188 -30.96 0.76 31.00
C THR A 188 -31.07 -0.68 30.50
N GLU A 189 -31.18 -0.86 29.19
CA GLU A 189 -31.14 -2.12 28.48
C GLU A 189 -30.37 -1.98 27.15
N LEU A 190 -29.90 -3.11 26.61
CA LEU A 190 -29.36 -3.15 25.25
C LEU A 190 -30.50 -2.86 24.27
N ALA A 191 -30.27 -1.84 23.45
CA ALA A 191 -31.13 -1.37 22.38
C ALA A 191 -30.32 -0.50 21.42
N ILE A 192 -30.71 -0.47 20.15
CA ILE A 192 -30.21 0.51 19.18
C ILE A 192 -30.89 1.84 19.50
N GLN A 193 -30.12 2.92 19.64
CA GLN A 193 -30.61 4.23 20.06
C GLN A 193 -29.98 5.32 19.17
N PRO A 194 -30.71 6.39 18.79
CA PRO A 194 -30.09 7.51 18.07
C PRO A 194 -29.07 8.25 18.94
N TYR A 195 -29.33 8.34 20.25
CA TYR A 195 -28.46 9.00 21.21
C TYR A 195 -28.70 8.46 22.63
N THR A 196 -27.76 8.74 23.54
CA THR A 196 -27.88 8.57 25.00
C THR A 196 -27.43 9.84 25.72
N ILE A 197 -27.83 10.03 26.98
CA ILE A 197 -27.41 11.19 27.80
C ILE A 197 -26.79 10.70 29.11
N LYS A 198 -25.50 10.97 29.29
CA LYS A 198 -24.74 10.65 30.51
C LYS A 198 -24.65 11.89 31.40
N THR A 199 -25.09 11.79 32.65
CA THR A 199 -24.85 12.83 33.66
C THR A 199 -23.65 12.41 34.51
N LEU A 200 -22.55 13.14 34.40
CA LEU A 200 -21.28 12.82 35.05
C LEU A 200 -21.31 13.18 36.56
N SER A 201 -20.34 12.68 37.32
CA SER A 201 -20.23 12.91 38.77
C SER A 201 -20.08 14.40 39.16
N ASN A 202 -19.45 15.20 38.29
CA ASN A 202 -19.32 16.66 38.40
C ASN A 202 -20.59 17.42 37.95
N GLY A 203 -21.65 16.70 37.55
CA GLY A 203 -22.92 17.25 37.08
C GLY A 203 -22.88 17.85 35.67
N LEU A 204 -21.85 17.60 34.84
CA LEU A 204 -21.94 17.80 33.39
C LEU A 204 -22.97 16.83 32.78
N LYS A 205 -23.72 17.30 31.80
CA LYS A 205 -24.52 16.43 30.92
C LYS A 205 -23.86 16.30 29.55
N VAL A 206 -23.41 15.09 29.23
CA VAL A 206 -22.86 14.73 27.92
C VAL A 206 -23.95 14.01 27.12
N GLY A 207 -24.36 14.61 26.00
CA GLY A 207 -25.19 13.96 25.00
C GLY A 207 -24.32 13.29 23.97
N ILE A 208 -24.58 12.01 23.68
CA ILE A 208 -23.76 11.19 22.78
C ILE A 208 -24.68 10.60 21.72
N PHE A 209 -24.42 10.83 20.43
CA PHE A 209 -25.23 10.29 19.31
C PHE A 209 -24.35 9.54 18.30
N GLY A 210 -24.92 8.55 17.62
CA GLY A 210 -24.20 7.72 16.65
C GLY A 210 -24.47 8.11 15.19
N LEU A 211 -23.52 7.91 14.28
CA LEU A 211 -23.68 8.05 12.83
C LEU A 211 -22.88 6.99 12.08
N LEU A 212 -23.37 6.60 10.91
CA LEU A 212 -22.66 5.79 9.91
C LEU A 212 -22.54 6.55 8.58
N GLY A 213 -21.34 6.61 8.01
CA GLY A 213 -20.98 7.43 6.83
C GLY A 213 -21.58 6.95 5.51
N VAL A 214 -21.31 7.66 4.41
CA VAL A 214 -21.74 7.26 3.07
C VAL A 214 -20.86 6.12 2.56
N GLU A 215 -19.53 6.26 2.70
CA GLU A 215 -18.58 5.21 2.30
C GLU A 215 -18.78 3.91 3.09
N ALA A 216 -18.97 4.02 4.41
CA ALA A 216 -19.34 2.91 5.28
C ALA A 216 -20.65 2.21 4.85
N GLU A 217 -21.68 2.96 4.43
CA GLU A 217 -22.92 2.34 3.91
C GLU A 217 -22.68 1.60 2.58
N ALA A 218 -21.85 2.16 1.69
CA ALA A 218 -21.55 1.58 0.39
C ALA A 218 -20.85 0.22 0.51
N VAL A 219 -19.97 0.03 1.50
CA VAL A 219 -19.29 -1.24 1.77
C VAL A 219 -20.10 -2.23 2.64
N ALA A 220 -21.32 -1.87 3.06
CA ALA A 220 -22.25 -2.71 3.82
C ALA A 220 -23.45 -3.24 3.01
N PRO A 221 -23.29 -3.87 1.81
CA PRO A 221 -24.40 -4.16 0.90
C PRO A 221 -25.44 -5.13 1.49
N ASN A 222 -25.08 -5.93 2.49
CA ASN A 222 -26.00 -6.84 3.17
C ASN A 222 -26.96 -6.10 4.13
N ALA A 223 -26.67 -4.87 4.57
CA ALA A 223 -27.64 -4.00 5.22
C ALA A 223 -28.80 -3.69 4.25
N ALA A 224 -28.48 -3.14 3.08
CA ALA A 224 -29.47 -2.76 2.06
C ALA A 224 -30.28 -3.98 1.58
N ARG A 225 -29.62 -5.12 1.31
CA ARG A 225 -30.29 -6.38 0.92
C ARG A 225 -31.28 -6.90 1.99
N THR A 226 -31.02 -6.63 3.27
CA THR A 226 -31.89 -7.04 4.39
C THR A 226 -32.84 -5.95 4.87
N GLY A 227 -32.97 -4.83 4.13
CA GLY A 227 -33.95 -3.77 4.39
C GLY A 227 -33.49 -2.68 5.35
N VAL A 228 -32.19 -2.49 5.54
CA VAL A 228 -31.59 -1.43 6.37
C VAL A 228 -30.82 -0.45 5.49
N THR A 229 -30.98 0.86 5.74
CA THR A 229 -30.29 1.95 5.03
C THR A 229 -29.93 3.08 6.00
N PHE A 230 -29.05 3.99 5.59
CA PHE A 230 -28.52 5.05 6.46
C PHE A 230 -28.73 6.45 5.85
N GLY A 231 -29.56 7.26 6.51
CA GLY A 231 -30.06 8.52 5.95
C GLY A 231 -31.28 8.33 5.03
N ASN A 232 -31.76 9.41 4.42
CA ASN A 232 -33.03 9.41 3.68
C ASN A 232 -32.92 8.96 2.20
N VAL A 233 -31.70 8.70 1.73
CA VAL A 233 -31.35 8.31 0.36
C VAL A 233 -30.26 7.23 0.48
N PRO A 234 -30.28 6.16 -0.33
CA PRO A 234 -29.24 5.12 -0.30
C PRO A 234 -27.83 5.71 -0.45
N GLY A 235 -26.86 5.14 0.26
CA GLY A 235 -25.46 5.59 0.33
C GLY A 235 -24.64 5.39 -0.94
N ASP A 236 -25.02 6.08 -2.01
CA ASP A 236 -24.13 6.40 -3.12
C ASP A 236 -23.09 7.44 -2.63
N PRO A 237 -21.78 7.10 -2.57
CA PRO A 237 -20.74 8.02 -2.09
C PRO A 237 -20.58 9.25 -2.99
N GLU A 238 -20.95 9.15 -4.27
CA GLU A 238 -20.87 10.25 -5.23
C GLU A 238 -22.11 11.16 -5.21
N ASP A 239 -23.19 10.83 -4.46
CA ASP A 239 -24.36 11.69 -4.31
C ASP A 239 -24.21 12.69 -3.15
N PRO A 240 -24.07 14.00 -3.42
CA PRO A 240 -23.99 15.02 -2.36
C PRO A 240 -25.25 15.06 -1.49
N VAL A 241 -26.40 14.57 -1.98
CA VAL A 241 -27.64 14.47 -1.19
C VAL A 241 -27.51 13.40 -0.09
N SER A 242 -26.83 12.28 -0.36
CA SER A 242 -26.60 11.21 0.61
C SER A 242 -25.72 11.66 1.77
N PHE A 243 -24.67 12.45 1.49
CA PHE A 243 -23.89 13.13 2.53
C PHE A 243 -24.71 14.22 3.26
N LEU A 244 -25.41 15.10 2.54
CA LEU A 244 -26.20 16.17 3.16
C LEU A 244 -27.33 15.66 4.06
N ASN A 245 -27.85 14.45 3.82
CA ASN A 245 -28.79 13.80 4.75
C ASN A 245 -28.16 13.50 6.11
N ARG A 246 -26.89 13.09 6.15
CA ARG A 246 -26.13 12.82 7.39
C ARG A 246 -25.88 14.11 8.16
N VAL A 247 -25.49 15.19 7.46
CA VAL A 247 -25.42 16.56 8.01
C VAL A 247 -26.75 16.98 8.66
N VAL A 248 -27.88 16.73 8.01
CA VAL A 248 -29.22 17.07 8.56
C VAL A 248 -29.54 16.25 9.81
N VAL A 249 -29.26 14.93 9.82
CA VAL A 249 -29.47 14.09 11.01
C VAL A 249 -28.59 14.55 12.17
N ALA A 250 -27.30 14.79 11.92
CA ALA A 250 -26.34 15.29 12.90
C ALA A 250 -26.80 16.62 13.53
N GLN A 251 -27.18 17.61 12.70
CA GLN A 251 -27.63 18.90 13.21
C GLN A 251 -28.94 18.78 14.02
N ASN A 252 -29.83 17.86 13.66
CA ASN A 252 -31.03 17.54 14.44
C ASN A 252 -30.70 16.87 15.78
N MET A 253 -29.68 16.00 15.84
CA MET A 253 -29.22 15.41 17.10
C MET A 253 -28.60 16.46 18.02
N VAL A 254 -27.73 17.34 17.50
CA VAL A 254 -27.22 18.49 18.27
C VAL A 254 -28.37 19.32 18.84
N ASN A 255 -29.33 19.73 18.01
CA ASN A 255 -30.48 20.51 18.44
C ASN A 255 -31.29 19.80 19.55
N THR A 256 -31.48 18.49 19.43
CA THR A 256 -32.19 17.65 20.40
C THR A 256 -31.44 17.57 21.73
N LEU A 257 -30.13 17.31 21.70
CA LEU A 257 -29.29 17.18 22.89
C LEU A 257 -29.12 18.51 23.63
N ARG A 258 -28.92 19.62 22.90
CA ARG A 258 -28.89 20.97 23.49
C ARG A 258 -30.25 21.35 24.09
N ALA A 259 -31.37 21.01 23.45
CA ALA A 259 -32.70 21.22 24.02
C ALA A 259 -33.00 20.35 25.27
N ALA A 260 -32.38 19.17 25.37
CA ALA A 260 -32.39 18.35 26.59
C ALA A 260 -31.46 18.89 27.72
N GLY A 261 -30.72 19.96 27.44
CA GLY A 261 -29.80 20.62 28.36
C GLY A 261 -28.47 19.88 28.51
N CYS A 262 -27.92 19.32 27.43
CA CYS A 262 -26.56 18.78 27.43
C CYS A 262 -25.52 19.91 27.31
N ASP A 263 -24.61 19.95 28.27
CA ASP A 263 -23.43 20.83 28.31
C ASP A 263 -22.43 20.48 27.21
N VAL A 264 -22.30 19.19 26.91
CA VAL A 264 -21.40 18.65 25.88
C VAL A 264 -22.19 17.79 24.89
N VAL A 265 -21.85 17.86 23.60
CA VAL A 265 -22.38 17.00 22.54
C VAL A 265 -21.23 16.29 21.82
N VAL A 266 -21.26 14.96 21.89
CA VAL A 266 -20.31 14.04 21.25
C VAL A 266 -21.01 13.30 20.11
N ALA A 267 -20.38 13.25 18.94
CA ALA A 267 -20.72 12.29 17.90
C ALA A 267 -19.80 11.06 18.03
N LEU A 268 -20.37 9.86 18.09
CA LEU A 268 -19.66 8.63 17.72
C LEU A 268 -19.94 8.42 16.24
N SER A 269 -18.93 8.59 15.41
CA SER A 269 -19.04 8.54 13.97
C SER A 269 -18.29 7.32 13.46
N HIS A 270 -18.93 6.59 12.56
CA HIS A 270 -18.30 5.56 11.76
C HIS A 270 -18.39 5.97 10.29
N SER A 271 -17.67 7.05 9.94
CA SER A 271 -17.77 7.68 8.61
C SER A 271 -16.44 7.89 7.91
N GLY A 272 -15.31 7.73 8.61
CA GLY A 272 -13.98 7.99 8.08
C GLY A 272 -13.57 9.46 8.19
N THR A 273 -12.28 9.71 8.41
CA THR A 273 -11.73 11.05 8.69
C THR A 273 -12.25 12.11 7.71
N THR A 274 -12.13 11.89 6.41
CA THR A 274 -12.54 12.86 5.37
C THR A 274 -14.02 13.25 5.46
N GLU A 275 -14.93 12.30 5.68
CA GLU A 275 -16.35 12.61 5.83
C GLU A 275 -16.62 13.37 7.15
N GLU A 276 -15.88 13.06 8.21
CA GLU A 276 -15.98 13.70 9.53
C GLU A 276 -15.48 15.15 9.52
N GLU A 277 -14.42 15.44 8.74
CA GLU A 277 -13.93 16.80 8.52
C GLU A 277 -14.99 17.69 7.84
N ASN A 278 -15.62 17.12 6.81
CA ASN A 278 -16.72 17.74 6.09
C ASN A 278 -17.92 17.92 7.03
N LEU A 279 -18.30 16.90 7.79
CA LEU A 279 -19.40 16.95 8.76
C LEU A 279 -19.19 18.06 9.81
N ALA A 280 -17.98 18.17 10.38
CA ALA A 280 -17.62 19.23 11.33
C ALA A 280 -17.65 20.63 10.71
N SER A 281 -17.47 20.74 9.39
CA SER A 281 -17.54 22.01 8.65
C SER A 281 -18.98 22.46 8.37
N PHE A 282 -19.94 21.53 8.25
CA PHE A 282 -21.35 21.83 8.00
C PHE A 282 -22.23 21.83 9.26
N VAL A 283 -21.90 21.06 10.30
CA VAL A 283 -22.75 20.90 11.50
C VAL A 283 -22.26 21.77 12.65
N THR A 284 -23.12 22.66 13.13
CA THR A 284 -22.80 23.55 14.25
C THR A 284 -23.21 22.96 15.59
N GLY A 285 -22.31 23.03 16.59
CA GLY A 285 -22.59 22.73 17.99
C GLY A 285 -22.31 21.28 18.45
N ILE A 286 -21.65 20.48 17.62
CA ILE A 286 -20.86 19.31 18.07
C ILE A 286 -19.61 19.85 18.78
N ASP A 287 -19.22 19.27 19.92
CA ASP A 287 -17.97 19.61 20.61
C ASP A 287 -16.83 18.64 20.25
N VAL A 288 -17.16 17.33 20.20
CA VAL A 288 -16.22 16.24 19.93
C VAL A 288 -16.82 15.25 18.92
N ILE A 289 -16.01 14.81 17.96
CA ILE A 289 -16.26 13.62 17.13
C ILE A 289 -15.23 12.56 17.56
N VAL A 290 -15.71 11.37 17.88
CA VAL A 290 -14.91 10.14 18.01
C VAL A 290 -15.20 9.32 16.76
N GLY A 291 -14.20 9.17 15.90
CA GLY A 291 -14.32 8.56 14.57
C GLY A 291 -14.12 7.05 14.53
N GLY A 292 -14.12 6.51 13.32
CA GLY A 292 -13.82 5.12 12.95
C GLY A 292 -13.80 4.96 11.42
N HIS A 293 -13.92 3.71 10.93
CA HIS A 293 -14.00 3.31 9.51
C HIS A 293 -12.68 3.43 8.74
N SER A 294 -11.97 4.54 8.92
CA SER A 294 -10.77 4.90 8.13
C SER A 294 -9.45 4.35 8.68
N HIS A 295 -9.46 3.73 9.87
CA HIS A 295 -8.28 3.18 10.56
C HIS A 295 -7.14 4.17 10.87
N ASP A 296 -7.26 5.46 10.54
CA ASP A 296 -6.28 6.51 10.84
C ASP A 296 -5.99 6.66 12.35
N LEU A 297 -4.72 6.97 12.67
CA LEU A 297 -4.28 7.36 14.01
C LEU A 297 -4.23 8.90 14.13
N ASN A 298 -5.37 9.52 14.38
CA ASN A 298 -5.53 10.99 14.37
C ASN A 298 -5.68 11.56 15.79
N TYR A 299 -4.60 12.12 16.37
CA TYR A 299 -4.58 12.49 17.80
C TYR A 299 -3.89 13.83 18.18
N PRO A 300 -4.63 14.79 18.78
CA PRO A 300 -6.02 15.11 18.49
C PRO A 300 -6.09 15.91 17.18
N HIS A 301 -6.95 15.53 16.25
CA HIS A 301 -7.15 16.35 15.05
C HIS A 301 -8.10 17.53 15.35
N MET A 302 -7.67 18.75 15.02
CA MET A 302 -8.30 19.99 15.47
C MET A 302 -8.70 20.85 14.27
N ILE A 303 -9.97 20.77 13.84
CA ILE A 303 -10.43 21.44 12.63
C ILE A 303 -10.98 22.84 12.92
N ALA A 304 -10.48 23.82 12.16
CA ALA A 304 -10.86 25.23 12.26
C ALA A 304 -12.20 25.57 11.57
N GLY A 305 -13.22 24.72 11.74
CA GLY A 305 -14.61 25.07 11.45
C GLY A 305 -15.11 26.18 12.37
N ALA A 306 -16.30 26.74 12.10
CA ALA A 306 -16.82 27.92 12.81
C ALA A 306 -17.06 27.74 14.33
N GLY A 307 -16.92 26.51 14.86
CA GLY A 307 -16.99 26.17 16.30
C GLY A 307 -15.68 25.65 16.93
N GLY A 308 -14.73 25.14 16.14
CA GLY A 308 -13.51 24.49 16.64
C GLY A 308 -13.74 23.10 17.25
N THR A 309 -14.46 22.23 16.54
CA THR A 309 -14.74 20.83 16.90
C THR A 309 -13.45 20.01 17.04
N ILE A 310 -13.40 19.17 18.06
CA ILE A 310 -12.30 18.22 18.29
C ILE A 310 -12.63 16.91 17.54
N ILE A 311 -11.72 16.36 16.74
CA ILE A 311 -11.89 15.05 16.08
C ILE A 311 -10.76 14.13 16.55
N VAL A 312 -11.10 12.90 16.93
CA VAL A 312 -10.13 11.90 17.41
C VAL A 312 -10.46 10.51 16.87
N GLN A 313 -9.42 9.77 16.51
CA GLN A 313 -9.49 8.36 16.10
C GLN A 313 -8.25 7.62 16.62
N ALA A 314 -8.39 6.35 16.98
CA ALA A 314 -7.40 5.57 17.72
C ALA A 314 -6.79 4.43 16.88
N GLY A 315 -6.53 4.66 15.59
CA GLY A 315 -5.99 3.63 14.71
C GLY A 315 -7.03 2.54 14.44
N SER A 316 -6.62 1.27 14.58
CA SER A 316 -7.50 0.10 14.50
C SER A 316 -6.93 -1.11 15.26
N TYR A 317 -7.68 -2.21 15.31
CA TYR A 317 -7.25 -3.51 15.82
C TYR A 317 -6.83 -3.47 17.30
N THR A 318 -7.43 -2.56 18.08
CA THR A 318 -7.10 -2.27 19.49
C THR A 318 -5.66 -1.86 19.78
N ARG A 319 -4.85 -1.56 18.74
CA ARG A 319 -3.42 -1.21 18.90
C ARG A 319 -3.19 0.08 19.69
N TYR A 320 -4.20 0.95 19.81
CA TYR A 320 -4.17 2.16 20.62
C TYR A 320 -5.43 2.33 21.49
N LEU A 321 -5.25 2.98 22.64
CA LEU A 321 -6.34 3.57 23.43
C LEU A 321 -6.22 5.11 23.37
N GLY A 322 -7.24 5.79 22.86
CA GLY A 322 -7.27 7.25 22.91
C GLY A 322 -7.62 7.76 24.31
N GLU A 323 -6.80 8.66 24.87
CA GLU A 323 -7.12 9.43 26.08
C GLU A 323 -7.23 10.93 25.77
N LEU A 324 -8.45 11.47 25.90
CA LEU A 324 -8.77 12.87 25.67
C LEU A 324 -9.25 13.52 26.98
N GLU A 325 -8.38 14.28 27.64
CA GLU A 325 -8.74 15.08 28.82
C GLU A 325 -9.32 16.44 28.38
N LEU A 326 -10.52 16.74 28.88
CA LEU A 326 -11.30 17.89 28.44
C LEU A 326 -11.70 18.78 29.61
N GLU A 327 -11.78 20.08 29.34
CA GLU A 327 -12.30 21.07 30.27
C GLU A 327 -13.47 21.82 29.62
N TYR A 328 -14.61 21.83 30.31
CA TYR A 328 -15.79 22.62 29.94
C TYR A 328 -15.88 23.88 30.82
N ALA A 329 -15.82 25.04 30.18
CA ALA A 329 -15.94 26.35 30.81
C ALA A 329 -16.69 27.33 29.89
N ASP A 330 -17.52 28.20 30.46
CA ASP A 330 -18.28 29.25 29.75
C ASP A 330 -19.05 28.77 28.48
N GLY A 331 -19.54 27.52 28.50
CA GLY A 331 -20.28 26.92 27.38
C GLY A 331 -19.42 26.38 26.23
N LYS A 332 -18.10 26.22 26.44
CA LYS A 332 -17.15 25.68 25.46
C LYS A 332 -16.34 24.52 26.04
N VAL A 333 -16.09 23.50 25.22
CA VAL A 333 -15.12 22.43 25.49
C VAL A 333 -13.73 22.83 24.97
N SER A 334 -12.68 22.44 25.69
CA SER A 334 -11.28 22.61 25.30
C SER A 334 -10.43 21.43 25.73
N VAL A 335 -9.40 21.10 24.93
CA VAL A 335 -8.44 20.03 25.23
C VAL A 335 -7.47 20.48 26.31
N VAL A 336 -7.33 19.66 27.35
CA VAL A 336 -6.33 19.80 28.42
C VAL A 336 -5.09 18.97 28.09
N ASN A 337 -5.31 17.72 27.71
CA ASN A 337 -4.31 16.73 27.33
C ASN A 337 -4.94 15.77 26.31
N ALA A 338 -4.12 15.20 25.44
CA ALA A 338 -4.56 14.31 24.38
C ALA A 338 -3.39 13.39 23.99
N GLN A 339 -3.59 12.07 24.11
CA GLN A 339 -2.64 11.06 23.66
C GLN A 339 -3.34 9.81 23.10
N ALA A 340 -2.73 9.19 22.10
CA ALA A 340 -3.00 7.80 21.74
C ALA A 340 -1.97 6.92 22.47
N ILE A 341 -2.44 6.09 23.40
CA ILE A 341 -1.60 5.18 24.18
C ILE A 341 -1.43 3.91 23.36
N ALA A 342 -0.20 3.62 22.90
CA ALA A 342 0.10 2.37 22.21
C ALA A 342 -0.02 1.17 23.18
N MET A 343 -0.70 0.11 22.74
CA MET A 343 -0.97 -1.07 23.56
C MET A 343 0.16 -2.12 23.46
N ASP A 344 1.37 -1.76 23.86
CA ASP A 344 2.54 -2.65 23.82
C ASP A 344 2.55 -3.73 24.93
N ASP A 345 3.58 -4.58 24.93
CA ASP A 345 3.79 -5.66 25.89
C ASP A 345 4.22 -5.18 27.30
N THR A 346 4.48 -3.89 27.48
CA THR A 346 4.76 -3.30 28.80
C THR A 346 3.49 -3.05 29.60
N ILE A 347 2.32 -2.99 28.94
CA ILE A 347 1.02 -2.86 29.57
C ILE A 347 0.53 -4.23 30.09
N PRO A 348 0.29 -4.39 31.41
CA PRO A 348 -0.22 -5.64 31.95
C PRO A 348 -1.64 -5.97 31.45
N THR A 349 -2.03 -7.24 31.51
CA THR A 349 -3.38 -7.68 31.17
C THR A 349 -4.38 -7.50 32.33
N ASP A 350 -5.68 -7.58 32.04
CA ASP A 350 -6.73 -7.70 33.06
C ASP A 350 -7.09 -9.18 33.29
N PRO A 351 -6.91 -9.73 34.51
CA PRO A 351 -7.14 -11.14 34.77
C PRO A 351 -8.58 -11.64 34.60
N ALA A 352 -9.59 -10.76 34.62
CA ALA A 352 -10.98 -11.15 34.40
C ALA A 352 -11.32 -11.19 32.91
N ILE A 353 -10.73 -10.29 32.12
CA ILE A 353 -10.84 -10.29 30.65
C ILE A 353 -10.04 -11.43 30.02
N ASP A 354 -8.80 -11.67 30.47
CA ASP A 354 -7.99 -12.84 30.06
C ASP A 354 -8.76 -14.16 30.24
N ALA A 355 -9.41 -14.34 31.40
CA ALA A 355 -10.16 -15.55 31.70
C ALA A 355 -11.37 -15.77 30.77
N LYS A 356 -11.93 -14.70 30.20
CA LYS A 356 -12.99 -14.77 29.19
C LYS A 356 -12.44 -15.08 27.81
N ILE A 357 -11.39 -14.38 27.40
CA ILE A 357 -10.72 -14.62 26.10
C ILE A 357 -10.20 -16.07 26.02
N ALA A 358 -9.61 -16.61 27.09
CA ALA A 358 -9.19 -18.00 27.16
C ALA A 358 -10.37 -19.00 27.04
N ALA A 359 -11.55 -18.67 27.58
CA ALA A 359 -12.75 -19.49 27.42
C ALA A 359 -13.30 -19.42 25.98
N TYR A 360 -13.19 -18.26 25.32
CA TYR A 360 -13.55 -18.06 23.92
C TYR A 360 -12.59 -18.81 22.97
N LYS A 361 -11.28 -18.76 23.21
CA LYS A 361 -10.29 -19.59 22.50
C LYS A 361 -10.64 -21.08 22.62
N GLY A 362 -10.91 -21.58 23.84
CA GLY A 362 -11.30 -22.98 24.04
C GLY A 362 -12.63 -23.38 23.37
N ALA A 363 -13.54 -22.43 23.13
CA ALA A 363 -14.74 -22.65 22.34
C ALA A 363 -14.44 -22.75 20.84
N LEU A 364 -13.52 -21.93 20.32
CA LEU A 364 -13.03 -21.99 18.95
C LEU A 364 -12.22 -23.27 18.70
N ASP A 365 -11.32 -23.66 19.60
CA ASP A 365 -10.57 -24.92 19.51
C ASP A 365 -11.55 -26.12 19.40
N GLY A 366 -12.64 -26.09 20.17
CA GLY A 366 -13.69 -27.10 20.14
C GLY A 366 -14.58 -27.07 18.90
N ALA A 367 -14.78 -25.90 18.28
CA ALA A 367 -15.58 -25.73 17.07
C ALA A 367 -14.81 -26.09 15.79
N THR A 368 -13.51 -25.78 15.76
CA THR A 368 -12.59 -26.06 14.64
C THR A 368 -12.01 -27.47 14.70
N GLY A 369 -11.81 -28.02 15.90
CA GLY A 369 -11.15 -29.31 16.12
C GLY A 369 -9.62 -29.26 16.11
N MET A 370 -9.04 -28.05 16.17
CA MET A 370 -7.59 -27.78 16.15
C MET A 370 -7.23 -26.78 17.26
N ASP A 371 -5.96 -26.68 17.63
CA ASP A 371 -5.48 -25.59 18.49
C ASP A 371 -5.22 -24.38 17.60
N ILE A 372 -6.09 -23.36 17.69
CA ILE A 372 -6.11 -22.27 16.69
C ILE A 372 -4.87 -21.36 16.75
N LEU A 373 -4.12 -21.37 17.86
CA LEU A 373 -2.93 -20.54 18.09
C LEU A 373 -1.63 -21.36 18.08
N ALA A 374 -1.68 -22.66 17.80
CA ALA A 374 -0.47 -23.46 17.67
C ALA A 374 0.27 -23.12 16.37
N ASP A 375 1.61 -23.23 16.40
CA ASP A 375 2.47 -23.17 15.21
C ASP A 375 1.88 -24.04 14.10
N MET A 376 1.69 -23.44 12.93
CA MET A 376 1.08 -24.11 11.79
C MET A 376 2.02 -24.10 10.59
N ALA A 377 2.71 -22.99 10.34
CA ALA A 377 3.70 -22.84 9.27
C ALA A 377 4.75 -21.79 9.65
N GLU A 378 5.85 -21.77 8.90
CA GLU A 378 6.94 -20.80 9.07
C GLU A 378 7.02 -19.80 7.91
N THR A 379 7.54 -18.61 8.17
CA THR A 379 7.92 -17.63 7.15
C THR A 379 9.21 -16.94 7.59
N ASP A 380 10.20 -16.87 6.71
CA ASP A 380 11.38 -16.02 6.91
C ASP A 380 11.16 -14.59 6.38
N ILE A 381 10.05 -14.33 5.67
CA ILE A 381 9.73 -13.02 5.08
C ILE A 381 9.27 -12.09 6.20
N ASP A 382 9.96 -10.95 6.37
CA ASP A 382 9.76 -10.03 7.49
C ASP A 382 8.35 -9.39 7.49
N GLY A 383 7.64 -9.59 8.60
CA GLY A 383 6.25 -9.17 8.77
C GLY A 383 6.05 -7.71 9.18
N ASP A 384 7.14 -6.96 9.28
CA ASP A 384 7.22 -5.53 9.60
C ASP A 384 7.85 -4.70 8.46
N GLY A 385 8.08 -5.31 7.28
CA GLY A 385 8.56 -4.60 6.08
C GLY A 385 8.41 -5.35 4.75
N GLY A 386 7.53 -6.37 4.66
CA GLY A 386 7.50 -7.25 3.48
C GLY A 386 6.19 -7.99 3.21
N PHE A 387 5.54 -8.60 4.21
CA PHE A 387 4.39 -9.50 3.97
C PHE A 387 3.01 -8.97 4.37
N ASN A 388 2.74 -7.69 4.10
CA ASN A 388 1.45 -7.02 4.34
C ASN A 388 1.09 -6.09 3.17
N ILE A 389 -0.18 -6.12 2.75
CA ILE A 389 -0.69 -5.36 1.60
C ILE A 389 -0.67 -3.83 1.78
N ASN A 390 -0.49 -3.36 3.02
CA ASN A 390 -0.43 -1.94 3.36
C ASN A 390 1.00 -1.43 3.58
N ASP A 391 2.01 -2.31 3.52
CA ASP A 391 3.43 -1.90 3.57
C ASP A 391 3.88 -1.33 2.22
N MET A 392 3.12 -1.64 1.15
CA MET A 392 3.36 -1.18 -0.22
C MET A 392 2.43 -0.01 -0.59
N PRO A 393 2.84 0.88 -1.51
CA PRO A 393 2.00 1.96 -2.03
C PRO A 393 0.65 1.48 -2.57
N PRO A 394 -0.40 2.31 -2.58
CA PRO A 394 -1.69 1.92 -3.13
C PRO A 394 -1.58 1.57 -4.62
N MET A 395 -2.37 0.58 -5.05
CA MET A 395 -2.50 0.14 -6.45
C MET A 395 -1.21 -0.43 -7.08
N VAL A 396 -0.42 -1.15 -6.28
CA VAL A 396 0.74 -1.96 -6.74
C VAL A 396 0.53 -3.45 -6.47
N GLU A 397 1.33 -4.28 -7.14
CA GLU A 397 1.43 -5.72 -6.85
C GLU A 397 2.00 -5.96 -5.44
N THR A 398 1.51 -7.01 -4.77
CA THR A 398 2.05 -7.42 -3.47
C THR A 398 2.26 -8.93 -3.43
N ASN A 399 3.37 -9.37 -2.84
CA ASN A 399 3.69 -10.78 -2.62
C ASN A 399 2.59 -11.55 -1.85
N LEU A 400 1.91 -10.90 -0.91
CA LEU A 400 0.73 -11.42 -0.22
C LEU A 400 -0.46 -11.58 -1.17
N GLY A 401 -0.67 -10.62 -2.08
CA GLY A 401 -1.65 -10.71 -3.16
C GLY A 401 -1.38 -11.89 -4.10
N ASP A 402 -0.12 -12.10 -4.45
CA ASP A 402 0.32 -13.27 -5.22
C ASP A 402 0.01 -14.57 -4.48
N LEU A 403 0.43 -14.70 -3.22
CA LEU A 403 0.16 -15.89 -2.39
C LEU A 403 -1.33 -16.23 -2.34
N VAL A 404 -2.18 -15.23 -2.11
CA VAL A 404 -3.64 -15.40 -2.02
C VAL A 404 -4.23 -15.85 -3.36
N THR A 405 -3.81 -15.24 -4.47
CA THR A 405 -4.37 -15.55 -5.79
C THR A 405 -3.84 -16.86 -6.37
N ASP A 406 -2.60 -17.23 -6.08
CA ASP A 406 -2.03 -18.56 -6.36
C ASP A 406 -2.71 -19.66 -5.54
N ALA A 407 -3.02 -19.39 -4.27
CA ALA A 407 -3.81 -20.31 -3.45
C ALA A 407 -5.20 -20.55 -4.08
N TYR A 408 -5.88 -19.50 -4.53
CA TYR A 408 -7.19 -19.65 -5.19
C TYR A 408 -7.09 -20.45 -6.50
N LYS A 409 -6.17 -20.07 -7.40
CA LYS A 409 -5.96 -20.75 -8.69
C LYS A 409 -5.60 -22.23 -8.48
N THR A 410 -4.66 -22.51 -7.56
CA THR A 410 -4.19 -23.87 -7.28
C THR A 410 -5.27 -24.73 -6.63
N VAL A 411 -5.94 -24.25 -5.58
CA VAL A 411 -6.94 -25.05 -4.86
C VAL A 411 -8.22 -25.23 -5.68
N ALA A 412 -8.70 -24.21 -6.39
CA ALA A 412 -9.84 -24.39 -7.28
C ALA A 412 -9.55 -25.38 -8.42
N THR A 413 -8.32 -25.39 -8.95
CA THR A 413 -7.86 -26.38 -9.93
C THR A 413 -7.79 -27.79 -9.33
N SER A 414 -7.29 -27.95 -8.10
CA SER A 414 -7.18 -29.26 -7.45
C SER A 414 -8.54 -29.89 -7.13
N VAL A 415 -9.56 -29.06 -6.88
CA VAL A 415 -10.95 -29.49 -6.68
C VAL A 415 -11.64 -29.92 -7.99
N ASN A 416 -11.28 -29.36 -9.14
CA ASN A 416 -11.79 -29.79 -10.45
C ASN A 416 -10.68 -29.91 -11.52
N PRO A 417 -9.84 -30.98 -11.47
CA PRO A 417 -8.68 -31.12 -12.36
C PRO A 417 -9.00 -31.30 -13.85
N ASP A 418 -10.24 -31.68 -14.18
CA ASP A 418 -10.70 -31.80 -15.58
C ASP A 418 -11.01 -30.42 -16.22
N GLU A 419 -11.09 -29.36 -15.40
CA GLU A 419 -11.23 -27.98 -15.83
C GLU A 419 -10.33 -27.06 -14.96
N PRO A 420 -9.01 -26.98 -15.24
CA PRO A 420 -8.11 -26.11 -14.49
C PRO A 420 -8.52 -24.65 -14.59
N VAL A 421 -8.16 -23.86 -13.58
CA VAL A 421 -8.36 -22.42 -13.54
C VAL A 421 -7.21 -21.73 -14.25
N ASP A 422 -7.51 -20.83 -15.18
CA ASP A 422 -6.51 -20.06 -15.92
C ASP A 422 -5.99 -18.91 -15.06
N LEU A 423 -6.90 -18.18 -14.41
CA LEU A 423 -6.64 -16.92 -13.70
C LEU A 423 -7.17 -16.93 -12.26
N GLY A 424 -6.35 -16.51 -11.30
CA GLY A 424 -6.79 -16.16 -9.94
C GLY A 424 -6.90 -14.64 -9.79
N PHE A 425 -7.90 -14.14 -9.05
CA PHE A 425 -8.05 -12.71 -8.73
C PHE A 425 -8.49 -12.49 -7.29
N GLU A 426 -7.95 -11.47 -6.63
CA GLU A 426 -8.46 -10.95 -5.35
C GLU A 426 -8.32 -9.43 -5.27
N ALA A 427 -9.32 -8.76 -4.68
CA ALA A 427 -9.30 -7.32 -4.46
C ALA A 427 -8.65 -6.99 -3.10
N ASN A 428 -7.77 -5.97 -3.07
CA ASN A 428 -6.99 -5.63 -1.87
C ASN A 428 -7.88 -5.44 -0.61
N GLY A 429 -9.08 -4.88 -0.75
CA GLY A 429 -10.00 -4.62 0.37
C GLY A 429 -10.45 -5.87 1.13
N VAL A 430 -10.30 -7.07 0.55
CA VAL A 430 -10.64 -8.36 1.17
C VAL A 430 -9.44 -8.97 1.93
N ILE A 431 -8.22 -8.47 1.67
CA ILE A 431 -6.98 -8.88 2.34
C ILE A 431 -6.75 -7.96 3.55
N ARG A 432 -7.03 -8.45 4.76
CA ARG A 432 -7.20 -7.61 5.97
C ARG A 432 -5.99 -7.56 6.91
N SER A 433 -5.04 -8.48 6.75
CA SER A 433 -3.80 -8.55 7.54
C SER A 433 -2.71 -9.18 6.70
N GLY A 434 -1.47 -8.75 6.94
CA GLY A 434 -0.29 -9.54 6.55
C GLY A 434 -0.12 -10.80 7.40
N ILE A 435 0.86 -11.63 7.01
CA ILE A 435 1.33 -12.76 7.82
C ILE A 435 2.59 -12.30 8.57
N PRO A 436 2.53 -12.12 9.90
CA PRO A 436 3.69 -11.69 10.67
C PRO A 436 4.68 -12.84 10.90
N LYS A 437 5.97 -12.57 10.72
CA LYS A 437 7.09 -13.48 11.05
C LYS A 437 7.23 -13.76 12.55
N GLY A 438 7.19 -12.70 13.35
CA GLY A 438 7.40 -12.77 14.80
C GLY A 438 8.82 -13.14 15.22
N GLY A 439 9.00 -13.35 16.52
CA GLY A 439 10.29 -13.73 17.13
C GLY A 439 10.69 -15.19 16.90
N LEU A 440 9.74 -16.05 16.49
CA LEU A 440 9.98 -17.45 16.15
C LEU A 440 10.08 -17.75 14.65
N GLY A 441 9.68 -16.84 13.77
CA GLY A 441 9.51 -17.12 12.33
C GLY A 441 8.24 -17.92 12.01
N ARG A 442 7.26 -17.96 12.91
CA ARG A 442 6.13 -18.90 12.91
C ARG A 442 4.80 -18.21 13.04
N PHE A 443 3.82 -18.71 12.31
CA PHE A 443 2.44 -18.25 12.39
C PHE A 443 1.45 -19.41 12.54
N SER A 444 0.28 -19.08 13.07
CA SER A 444 -0.78 -20.01 13.42
C SER A 444 -1.92 -20.00 12.39
N PHE A 445 -2.90 -20.90 12.58
CA PHE A 445 -4.14 -20.86 11.81
C PHE A 445 -4.92 -19.54 12.00
N PHE A 446 -4.87 -18.96 13.21
CA PHE A 446 -5.51 -17.67 13.49
C PHE A 446 -4.95 -16.55 12.59
N ASP A 447 -3.65 -16.55 12.33
CA ASP A 447 -2.97 -15.54 11.52
C ASP A 447 -3.33 -15.65 10.03
N LEU A 448 -3.37 -16.88 9.47
CA LEU A 448 -3.90 -17.08 8.11
C LEU A 448 -5.38 -16.73 8.00
N TYR A 449 -6.20 -17.06 9.00
CA TYR A 449 -7.61 -16.67 8.98
C TYR A 449 -7.77 -15.14 8.97
N ARG A 450 -6.98 -14.41 9.77
CA ARG A 450 -6.97 -12.94 9.81
C ARG A 450 -6.55 -12.31 8.48
N THR A 451 -5.84 -13.05 7.61
CA THR A 451 -5.48 -12.58 6.26
C THR A 451 -6.72 -12.41 5.37
N ILE A 452 -7.62 -13.41 5.31
CA ILE A 452 -8.87 -13.39 4.52
C ILE A 452 -10.09 -13.74 5.40
N PRO A 453 -10.46 -12.90 6.38
CA PRO A 453 -11.45 -13.26 7.41
C PRO A 453 -12.89 -13.00 6.96
N LEU A 454 -13.09 -12.11 5.99
CA LEU A 454 -14.36 -11.41 5.78
C LEU A 454 -15.49 -12.30 5.24
N GLY A 455 -16.69 -11.93 5.65
CA GLY A 455 -17.93 -12.35 5.01
C GLY A 455 -18.46 -13.71 5.43
N ALA A 456 -19.49 -14.15 4.71
CA ALA A 456 -20.09 -15.47 4.84
C ALA A 456 -20.88 -15.79 3.56
N THR A 457 -21.61 -16.89 3.59
CA THR A 457 -22.44 -17.32 2.48
C THR A 457 -23.79 -16.62 2.51
N PRO A 458 -24.29 -16.06 1.40
CA PRO A 458 -25.56 -15.32 1.38
C PRO A 458 -26.81 -16.13 1.77
N ASP A 459 -26.73 -17.46 1.79
CA ASP A 459 -27.77 -18.31 2.38
C ASP A 459 -27.54 -18.44 3.89
N LEU A 460 -27.93 -17.41 4.64
CA LEU A 460 -27.86 -17.33 6.11
C LEU A 460 -28.65 -18.44 6.82
N ALA A 461 -29.46 -19.23 6.10
CA ALA A 461 -30.15 -20.40 6.66
C ALA A 461 -29.25 -21.66 6.71
N GLN A 462 -28.07 -21.64 6.09
CA GLN A 462 -27.07 -22.72 6.22
C GLN A 462 -26.08 -22.40 7.36
N PRO A 463 -25.86 -23.33 8.32
CA PRO A 463 -24.78 -23.21 9.29
C PRO A 463 -23.44 -23.58 8.62
N VAL A 464 -22.87 -22.64 7.89
CA VAL A 464 -21.52 -22.73 7.30
C VAL A 464 -20.52 -21.89 8.10
N PRO A 465 -19.22 -22.22 8.07
CA PRO A 465 -18.18 -21.34 8.62
C PRO A 465 -18.25 -19.93 8.04
N MET A 466 -17.78 -18.95 8.81
CA MET A 466 -17.53 -17.60 8.29
C MET A 466 -16.41 -17.59 7.24
N GLY A 467 -16.28 -16.48 6.52
CA GLY A 467 -15.50 -16.35 5.30
C GLY A 467 -16.36 -16.42 4.04
N TYR A 468 -16.07 -15.58 3.05
CA TYR A 468 -16.66 -15.69 1.71
C TYR A 468 -16.33 -17.06 1.08
N PRO A 469 -17.30 -17.71 0.43
CA PRO A 469 -17.02 -18.92 -0.34
C PRO A 469 -16.22 -18.58 -1.61
N MET A 470 -15.26 -19.44 -1.95
CA MET A 470 -14.53 -19.32 -3.22
C MET A 470 -15.45 -19.69 -4.38
N VAL A 471 -15.37 -18.95 -5.47
CA VAL A 471 -16.16 -19.15 -6.69
C VAL A 471 -15.25 -19.31 -7.90
N SER A 472 -15.68 -20.11 -8.87
CA SER A 472 -15.01 -20.25 -10.16
C SER A 472 -16.01 -20.34 -11.32
N PHE A 473 -15.73 -19.58 -12.37
CA PHE A 473 -16.59 -19.39 -13.53
C PHE A 473 -15.78 -18.88 -14.72
N TYR A 474 -16.42 -18.77 -15.89
CA TYR A 474 -15.77 -18.33 -17.11
C TYR A 474 -16.19 -16.90 -17.48
N LEU A 475 -15.22 -16.08 -17.89
CA LEU A 475 -15.39 -14.73 -18.45
C LEU A 475 -14.72 -14.65 -19.83
N PHE A 476 -15.19 -13.76 -20.70
CA PHE A 476 -14.46 -13.44 -21.92
C PHE A 476 -13.24 -12.57 -21.63
N GLY A 477 -12.17 -12.67 -22.42
CA GLY A 477 -11.00 -11.80 -22.29
C GLY A 477 -11.35 -10.30 -22.33
N ALA A 478 -12.31 -9.91 -23.18
CA ALA A 478 -12.83 -8.55 -23.24
C ALA A 478 -13.53 -8.08 -21.94
N GLU A 479 -14.15 -9.01 -21.21
CA GLU A 479 -14.83 -8.71 -19.94
C GLU A 479 -13.81 -8.58 -18.80
N ILE A 480 -12.72 -9.36 -18.82
CA ILE A 480 -11.61 -9.25 -17.86
C ILE A 480 -10.93 -7.88 -18.00
N LEU A 481 -10.56 -7.49 -19.24
CA LEU A 481 -9.99 -6.18 -19.52
C LEU A 481 -10.91 -5.04 -19.06
N GLY A 482 -12.21 -5.10 -19.38
CA GLY A 482 -13.16 -4.06 -18.99
C GLY A 482 -13.40 -3.96 -17.48
N VAL A 483 -13.24 -5.04 -16.72
CA VAL A 483 -13.30 -5.00 -15.25
C VAL A 483 -12.03 -4.37 -14.66
N LEU A 484 -10.85 -4.70 -15.20
CA LEU A 484 -9.58 -4.12 -14.72
C LEU A 484 -9.45 -2.63 -15.04
N GLU A 485 -9.91 -2.20 -16.22
CA GLU A 485 -10.05 -0.76 -16.51
C GLU A 485 -10.96 -0.09 -15.48
N ALA A 486 -12.15 -0.63 -15.24
CA ALA A 486 -13.12 -0.03 -14.33
C ALA A 486 -12.64 0.02 -12.87
N THR A 487 -11.87 -0.96 -12.38
CA THR A 487 -11.31 -0.90 -11.01
C THR A 487 -10.15 0.09 -10.91
N LEU A 488 -9.33 0.23 -11.95
CA LEU A 488 -8.31 1.29 -12.02
C LEU A 488 -8.94 2.69 -12.18
N GLU A 489 -10.06 2.82 -12.88
CA GLU A 489 -10.86 4.05 -13.01
C GLU A 489 -11.40 4.54 -11.67
N MET A 490 -11.87 3.63 -10.81
CA MET A 490 -12.30 3.96 -9.45
C MET A 490 -11.19 4.62 -8.61
N GLY A 491 -9.91 4.33 -8.91
CA GLY A 491 -8.76 4.99 -8.27
C GLY A 491 -8.63 4.72 -6.77
N ARG A 492 -9.30 3.69 -6.24
CA ARG A 492 -9.26 3.30 -4.83
C ARG A 492 -8.48 2.00 -4.64
N ASN A 493 -7.62 1.97 -3.64
CA ASN A 493 -6.78 0.79 -3.36
C ASN A 493 -7.61 -0.46 -3.05
N ASP A 494 -8.73 -0.34 -2.34
CA ASP A 494 -9.56 -1.48 -1.92
C ASP A 494 -10.22 -2.23 -3.09
N PHE A 495 -10.40 -1.58 -4.24
CA PHE A 495 -10.89 -2.18 -5.48
C PHE A 495 -9.76 -2.68 -6.41
N PHE A 496 -8.50 -2.39 -6.12
CA PHE A 496 -7.37 -2.86 -6.93
C PHE A 496 -7.25 -4.38 -6.85
N VAL A 497 -6.98 -5.02 -7.99
CA VAL A 497 -7.06 -6.48 -8.16
C VAL A 497 -5.67 -7.08 -8.35
N GLN A 498 -5.24 -7.88 -7.37
CA GLN A 498 -4.11 -8.80 -7.44
C GLN A 498 -4.47 -10.00 -8.33
N LEU A 499 -3.47 -10.68 -8.92
CA LEU A 499 -3.75 -11.82 -9.80
C LEU A 499 -2.71 -12.94 -9.80
N SER A 500 -3.12 -14.09 -10.34
CA SER A 500 -2.26 -15.23 -10.67
C SER A 500 -2.61 -15.76 -12.06
N GLY A 501 -1.60 -16.27 -12.80
CA GLY A 501 -1.78 -16.89 -14.12
C GLY A 501 -1.74 -15.95 -15.33
N ALA A 502 -1.45 -14.69 -15.09
CA ALA A 502 -1.24 -13.68 -16.11
C ALA A 502 -0.29 -12.60 -15.57
N ARG A 503 0.07 -11.65 -16.42
CA ARG A 503 0.64 -10.37 -16.05
C ARG A 503 -0.02 -9.25 -16.85
N TYR A 504 -0.08 -8.05 -16.29
CA TYR A 504 -0.58 -6.87 -17.00
C TYR A 504 0.27 -5.64 -16.71
N SER A 505 0.34 -4.74 -17.69
CA SER A 505 0.94 -3.41 -17.51
C SER A 505 -0.17 -2.38 -17.35
N CYS A 506 0.04 -1.39 -16.48
CA CYS A 506 -0.97 -0.40 -16.19
C CYS A 506 -0.41 0.98 -15.85
N ARG A 507 -1.32 1.96 -15.93
CA ARG A 507 -1.10 3.36 -15.57
C ARG A 507 -2.29 3.85 -14.73
N PRO A 508 -2.28 3.65 -13.41
CA PRO A 508 -3.42 4.02 -12.54
C PRO A 508 -3.87 5.48 -12.66
N ALA A 509 -2.95 6.40 -12.97
CA ALA A 509 -3.23 7.82 -13.17
C ALA A 509 -3.62 8.21 -14.62
N GLY A 510 -3.63 7.25 -15.55
CA GLY A 510 -3.89 7.46 -16.97
C GLY A 510 -5.36 7.74 -17.33
N PRO A 511 -5.66 7.87 -18.64
CA PRO A 511 -7.00 8.22 -19.12
C PRO A 511 -8.03 7.11 -18.83
N GLU A 512 -9.30 7.51 -18.71
CA GLU A 512 -10.45 6.58 -18.64
C GLU A 512 -10.47 5.68 -19.90
N GLY A 513 -10.54 4.36 -19.69
CA GLY A 513 -10.50 3.34 -20.74
C GLY A 513 -9.12 3.06 -21.37
N GLU A 514 -8.03 3.62 -20.84
CA GLU A 514 -6.65 3.39 -21.33
C GLU A 514 -5.65 3.13 -20.17
N LYS A 515 -6.14 2.63 -19.02
CA LYS A 515 -5.28 2.37 -17.85
C LYS A 515 -4.64 0.99 -17.86
N VAL A 516 -5.15 0.02 -18.62
CA VAL A 516 -4.56 -1.31 -18.85
C VAL A 516 -3.90 -1.30 -20.23
N THR A 517 -2.58 -1.15 -20.26
CA THR A 517 -1.80 -0.97 -21.50
C THR A 517 -1.45 -2.31 -22.16
N SER A 518 -1.27 -3.37 -21.38
CA SER A 518 -1.08 -4.74 -21.86
C SER A 518 -1.66 -5.75 -20.87
N PHE A 519 -2.10 -6.91 -21.35
CA PHE A 519 -2.47 -8.06 -20.52
C PHE A 519 -2.10 -9.35 -21.25
N GLU A 520 -1.30 -10.18 -20.59
CA GLU A 520 -0.79 -11.43 -21.14
C GLU A 520 -1.06 -12.60 -20.20
N VAL A 521 -1.54 -13.72 -20.74
CA VAL A 521 -1.86 -14.95 -20.00
C VAL A 521 -0.70 -15.94 -20.13
N ASP A 522 -0.33 -16.59 -19.02
CA ASP A 522 0.62 -17.71 -19.01
C ASP A 522 0.00 -18.94 -19.69
N ASP A 523 0.70 -19.52 -20.67
CA ASP A 523 0.26 -20.72 -21.37
C ASP A 523 0.51 -22.04 -20.60
N GLY A 524 1.04 -21.94 -19.38
CA GLY A 524 1.41 -23.07 -18.51
C GLY A 524 2.78 -23.66 -18.84
N THR A 525 3.54 -23.04 -19.73
CA THR A 525 4.95 -23.36 -20.02
C THR A 525 5.90 -22.24 -19.60
N GLY A 526 5.40 -21.19 -18.93
CA GLY A 526 6.16 -19.99 -18.58
C GLY A 526 6.25 -18.97 -19.71
N ASN A 527 5.51 -19.17 -20.81
CA ASN A 527 5.40 -18.21 -21.90
C ASN A 527 4.11 -17.40 -21.73
N PHE A 528 4.25 -16.08 -21.77
CA PHE A 528 3.13 -15.15 -21.74
C PHE A 528 2.64 -14.85 -23.16
N THR A 529 1.32 -14.79 -23.35
CA THR A 529 0.70 -14.47 -24.64
C THR A 529 -0.42 -13.43 -24.46
N PRO A 530 -0.56 -12.44 -25.36
CA PRO A 530 -1.62 -11.44 -25.26
C PRO A 530 -3.02 -12.06 -25.17
N ILE A 531 -3.84 -11.56 -24.25
CA ILE A 531 -5.19 -12.08 -24.01
C ILE A 531 -6.06 -12.01 -25.28
N ASP A 532 -6.76 -13.10 -25.61
CA ASP A 532 -7.74 -13.12 -26.71
C ASP A 532 -9.08 -12.58 -26.18
N PRO A 533 -9.56 -11.40 -26.65
CA PRO A 533 -10.80 -10.81 -26.15
C PRO A 533 -12.04 -11.69 -26.39
N GLY A 534 -11.98 -12.62 -27.35
CA GLY A 534 -13.05 -13.56 -27.68
C GLY A 534 -12.93 -14.94 -27.01
N HIS A 535 -11.85 -15.21 -26.28
CA HIS A 535 -11.66 -16.48 -25.56
C HIS A 535 -12.35 -16.46 -24.19
N LEU A 536 -12.78 -17.63 -23.71
CA LEU A 536 -13.36 -17.81 -22.37
C LEU A 536 -12.28 -18.33 -21.42
N TYR A 537 -11.85 -17.50 -20.48
CA TYR A 537 -10.91 -17.88 -19.43
C TYR A 537 -11.67 -18.27 -18.16
N LYS A 538 -11.24 -19.35 -17.53
CA LYS A 538 -11.73 -19.77 -16.22
C LYS A 538 -11.02 -18.99 -15.12
N VAL A 539 -11.81 -18.31 -14.32
CA VAL A 539 -11.39 -17.45 -13.21
C VAL A 539 -11.70 -18.12 -11.88
N ALA A 540 -10.87 -17.90 -10.86
CA ALA A 540 -11.20 -18.12 -9.45
C ALA A 540 -11.02 -16.84 -8.63
N THR A 541 -11.97 -16.58 -7.73
CA THR A 541 -11.97 -15.41 -6.83
C THR A 541 -12.96 -15.65 -5.67
N ASN A 542 -13.14 -14.70 -4.76
CA ASN A 542 -14.16 -14.80 -3.71
C ASN A 542 -15.56 -14.36 -4.20
N PHE A 543 -16.61 -14.76 -3.48
CA PHE A 543 -18.00 -14.44 -3.80
C PHE A 543 -18.33 -12.93 -3.87
N TYR A 544 -17.80 -12.12 -2.96
CA TYR A 544 -18.04 -10.69 -2.86
C TYR A 544 -17.45 -9.95 -4.06
N THR A 545 -16.16 -10.16 -4.38
CA THR A 545 -15.49 -9.62 -5.56
C THR A 545 -16.24 -10.01 -6.85
N ALA A 546 -16.62 -11.28 -6.98
CA ALA A 546 -17.44 -11.73 -8.11
C ALA A 546 -18.86 -11.13 -8.16
N SER A 547 -19.42 -10.65 -7.05
CA SER A 547 -20.77 -10.06 -7.02
C SER A 547 -20.83 -8.68 -7.67
N PHE A 548 -19.70 -7.98 -7.80
CA PHE A 548 -19.62 -6.71 -8.52
C PHE A 548 -19.75 -6.83 -10.05
N LEU A 549 -19.60 -8.04 -10.62
CA LEU A 549 -19.80 -8.27 -12.07
C LEU A 549 -21.17 -7.81 -12.57
N GLU A 550 -22.20 -7.84 -11.73
CA GLU A 550 -23.54 -7.35 -12.07
C GLU A 550 -23.58 -5.83 -12.30
N LEU A 551 -22.73 -5.04 -11.62
CA LEU A 551 -22.62 -3.59 -11.84
C LEU A 551 -22.14 -3.26 -13.26
N PHE A 552 -21.25 -4.10 -13.81
CA PHE A 552 -20.73 -3.99 -15.17
C PHE A 552 -21.63 -4.66 -16.22
N GLY A 553 -22.77 -5.24 -15.81
CA GLY A 553 -23.67 -6.00 -16.68
C GLY A 553 -23.09 -7.35 -17.14
N ILE A 554 -22.01 -7.82 -16.52
CA ILE A 554 -21.32 -9.06 -16.85
C ILE A 554 -22.01 -10.23 -16.13
N SER A 555 -22.23 -11.33 -16.85
CA SER A 555 -22.79 -12.56 -16.28
C SER A 555 -21.75 -13.67 -16.29
N PRO A 556 -21.40 -14.28 -15.12
CA PRO A 556 -20.58 -15.48 -15.05
C PRO A 556 -21.06 -16.57 -16.02
N ARG A 557 -20.14 -17.37 -16.58
CA ARG A 557 -20.49 -18.48 -17.49
C ARG A 557 -19.95 -19.82 -17.01
N THR A 558 -20.57 -20.87 -17.56
CA THR A 558 -20.04 -22.23 -17.59
C THR A 558 -19.03 -22.41 -18.72
N ASN A 559 -18.26 -23.51 -18.70
CA ASN A 559 -17.32 -23.91 -19.76
C ASN A 559 -17.98 -23.90 -21.17
N ALA A 560 -19.26 -24.28 -21.26
CA ALA A 560 -20.03 -24.25 -22.50
C ALA A 560 -20.47 -22.83 -22.96
N GLY A 561 -20.00 -21.76 -22.31
CA GLY A 561 -20.40 -20.37 -22.55
C GLY A 561 -21.83 -20.01 -22.13
N ALA A 562 -22.57 -20.94 -21.51
CA ALA A 562 -23.92 -20.67 -21.02
C ALA A 562 -23.87 -19.82 -19.73
N PRO A 563 -24.69 -18.76 -19.60
CA PRO A 563 -24.77 -17.94 -18.39
C PRO A 563 -25.14 -18.73 -17.14
N THR A 564 -24.54 -18.34 -16.02
CA THR A 564 -24.82 -18.81 -14.67
C THR A 564 -24.85 -17.60 -13.71
N ASN A 565 -24.89 -17.83 -12.40
CA ASN A 565 -24.76 -16.79 -11.38
C ASN A 565 -23.69 -17.17 -10.35
N VAL A 566 -23.16 -16.17 -9.64
CA VAL A 566 -22.05 -16.31 -8.68
C VAL A 566 -22.32 -17.40 -7.63
N PHE A 567 -23.56 -17.52 -7.13
CA PHE A 567 -23.91 -18.52 -6.11
C PHE A 567 -23.94 -19.96 -6.62
N ALA A 568 -24.25 -20.16 -7.90
CA ALA A 568 -24.14 -21.44 -8.58
C ALA A 568 -22.69 -21.79 -8.97
N SER A 569 -21.78 -20.82 -8.97
CA SER A 569 -20.36 -20.95 -9.31
C SER A 569 -19.44 -21.19 -8.12
N ARG A 570 -19.97 -21.45 -6.91
CA ARG A 570 -19.16 -21.82 -5.74
C ARG A 570 -18.35 -23.10 -6.00
N VAL A 571 -17.10 -23.10 -5.57
CA VAL A 571 -16.24 -24.29 -5.59
C VAL A 571 -16.68 -25.22 -4.45
N LEU A 572 -17.03 -26.47 -4.77
CA LEU A 572 -17.62 -27.43 -3.82
C LEU A 572 -16.76 -28.69 -3.65
N VAL A 573 -16.40 -29.01 -2.41
CA VAL A 573 -15.75 -30.27 -2.00
C VAL A 573 -16.77 -31.14 -1.28
N GLY A 574 -17.09 -32.32 -1.84
CA GLY A 574 -18.06 -33.23 -1.24
C GLY A 574 -19.51 -32.70 -1.15
N GLY A 575 -19.80 -31.56 -1.80
CA GLY A 575 -21.08 -30.85 -1.72
C GLY A 575 -21.09 -29.69 -0.71
N THR A 576 -20.03 -29.51 0.07
CA THR A 576 -19.79 -28.32 0.90
C THR A 576 -18.97 -27.31 0.11
N GLU A 577 -19.25 -26.02 0.25
CA GLU A 577 -18.41 -24.97 -0.34
C GLU A 577 -17.08 -24.83 0.40
N ILE A 578 -16.01 -24.54 -0.33
CA ILE A 578 -14.71 -24.18 0.25
C ILE A 578 -14.66 -22.66 0.51
N LYS A 579 -14.01 -22.25 1.61
CA LYS A 579 -13.80 -20.83 1.95
C LYS A 579 -12.48 -20.29 1.41
N CYS A 580 -12.38 -18.98 1.30
CA CYS A 580 -11.16 -18.34 0.77
C CYS A 580 -9.96 -18.47 1.72
N TRP A 581 -10.16 -18.25 3.03
CA TRP A 581 -9.16 -18.60 4.05
C TRP A 581 -8.81 -20.10 4.08
N GLU A 582 -9.77 -20.98 3.71
CA GLU A 582 -9.56 -22.42 3.68
C GLU A 582 -8.69 -22.81 2.48
N ALA A 583 -8.87 -22.15 1.33
CA ALA A 583 -7.98 -22.29 0.18
C ALA A 583 -6.56 -21.79 0.51
N LEU A 584 -6.40 -20.62 1.14
CA LEU A 584 -5.10 -20.12 1.60
C LEU A 584 -4.44 -21.10 2.59
N THR A 585 -5.19 -21.58 3.59
CA THR A 585 -4.69 -22.56 4.57
C THR A 585 -4.27 -23.87 3.89
N GLN A 586 -5.08 -24.40 2.97
CA GLN A 586 -4.73 -25.60 2.22
C GLN A 586 -3.51 -25.40 1.32
N TYR A 587 -3.32 -24.22 0.73
CA TYR A 587 -2.16 -23.94 -0.10
C TYR A 587 -0.87 -23.92 0.71
N VAL A 588 -0.83 -23.16 1.81
CA VAL A 588 0.31 -23.10 2.75
C VAL A 588 0.59 -24.50 3.36
N MET A 589 -0.45 -25.26 3.72
CA MET A 589 -0.29 -26.64 4.25
C MET A 589 0.21 -27.67 3.24
N ASN A 590 0.31 -27.33 1.95
CA ASN A 590 0.92 -28.17 0.92
C ASN A 590 2.29 -27.66 0.45
N MET A 591 2.81 -26.57 1.03
CA MET A 591 4.17 -26.09 0.78
C MET A 591 5.22 -27.05 1.36
N PRO A 592 6.47 -27.03 0.86
CA PRO A 592 7.55 -27.86 1.41
C PRO A 592 7.96 -27.42 2.82
N ASP A 593 8.34 -28.42 3.61
CA ASP A 593 9.20 -28.29 4.79
C ASP A 593 10.65 -28.21 4.28
N LEU A 594 11.26 -27.01 4.38
CA LEU A 594 12.55 -26.66 3.80
C LEU A 594 13.73 -26.91 4.76
N ASP A 595 13.51 -26.83 6.08
CA ASP A 595 14.55 -26.95 7.11
C ASP A 595 14.52 -28.31 7.84
N GLY A 596 13.40 -29.04 7.78
CA GLY A 596 13.18 -30.36 8.34
C GLY A 596 12.58 -30.37 9.76
N ASP A 597 11.99 -29.27 10.24
CA ASP A 597 11.39 -29.19 11.57
C ASP A 597 10.02 -29.89 11.70
N GLY A 598 9.30 -30.03 10.57
CA GLY A 598 7.98 -30.66 10.47
C GLY A 598 6.81 -29.69 10.22
N LEU A 599 7.07 -28.40 10.06
CA LEU A 599 6.16 -27.37 9.55
C LEU A 599 6.49 -27.06 8.08
N PRO A 600 5.52 -26.64 7.25
CA PRO A 600 5.81 -26.10 5.93
C PRO A 600 6.25 -24.63 6.03
N ASN A 601 7.17 -24.22 5.16
CA ASN A 601 7.64 -22.84 5.06
C ASN A 601 6.94 -22.15 3.88
N ILE A 602 6.64 -20.85 4.01
CA ILE A 602 6.39 -20.00 2.83
C ILE A 602 7.65 -20.03 1.95
N VAL A 603 7.49 -20.42 0.68
CA VAL A 603 8.63 -20.57 -0.23
C VAL A 603 9.26 -19.21 -0.58
N PRO A 604 10.59 -19.14 -0.79
CA PRO A 604 11.30 -17.89 -1.11
C PRO A 604 10.76 -17.15 -2.34
N ASP A 605 10.08 -17.85 -3.26
CA ASP A 605 9.40 -17.21 -4.40
C ASP A 605 8.48 -16.05 -3.94
N TYR A 606 7.85 -16.14 -2.77
CA TYR A 606 6.97 -15.10 -2.22
C TYR A 606 7.68 -14.02 -1.39
N GLU A 607 9.01 -13.99 -1.36
CA GLU A 607 9.74 -12.89 -0.70
C GLU A 607 9.44 -11.55 -1.41
N TYR A 608 9.28 -11.57 -2.74
CA TYR A 608 8.99 -10.40 -3.58
C TYR A 608 7.74 -10.58 -4.45
N PRO A 609 7.08 -9.48 -4.88
CA PRO A 609 6.02 -9.51 -5.87
C PRO A 609 6.46 -10.19 -7.18
N GLN A 610 5.55 -10.90 -7.82
CA GLN A 610 5.83 -11.81 -8.94
C GLN A 610 5.97 -11.14 -10.33
N LEU A 611 5.92 -9.80 -10.40
CA LEU A 611 5.88 -8.99 -11.63
C LEU A 611 4.68 -9.31 -12.55
N ARG A 612 3.54 -9.60 -11.95
CA ARG A 612 2.23 -9.73 -12.57
C ARG A 612 1.52 -8.40 -12.74
N ILE A 613 1.91 -7.33 -12.05
CA ILE A 613 1.36 -5.98 -12.24
C ILE A 613 2.48 -4.95 -12.39
N LEU A 614 2.71 -4.54 -13.63
CA LEU A 614 3.78 -3.63 -14.02
C LEU A 614 3.24 -2.21 -14.15
N GLN A 615 3.67 -1.30 -13.27
CA GLN A 615 3.47 0.14 -13.51
C GLN A 615 4.54 0.64 -14.47
N GLU A 616 4.13 1.22 -15.60
CA GLU A 616 5.08 1.67 -16.61
C GLU A 616 5.91 2.87 -16.13
N GLY A 617 7.20 2.87 -16.47
CA GLY A 617 8.15 3.89 -16.06
C GLY A 617 9.51 3.72 -16.74
N TRP A 618 10.31 4.78 -16.68
CA TRP A 618 11.69 4.84 -17.15
C TRP A 618 12.65 5.05 -15.97
N PHE A 619 13.80 4.39 -16.04
CA PHE A 619 14.85 4.37 -15.02
C PHE A 619 16.18 4.81 -15.62
N LEU A 620 16.89 5.70 -14.93
CA LEU A 620 18.16 6.29 -15.34
C LEU A 620 19.10 6.22 -14.14
N ALA A 621 19.96 5.20 -14.07
CA ALA A 621 20.70 4.83 -12.85
C ALA A 621 21.93 5.71 -12.57
N GLU A 622 22.58 6.27 -13.58
CA GLU A 622 23.63 7.29 -13.44
C GLU A 622 23.04 8.71 -13.31
N GLY A 623 23.82 9.59 -12.71
CA GLY A 623 23.51 10.98 -12.44
C GLY A 623 24.24 11.48 -11.20
N SER A 624 24.74 12.70 -11.30
CA SER A 624 25.46 13.40 -10.23
C SER A 624 25.27 14.90 -10.41
N THR A 625 24.90 15.57 -9.32
CA THR A 625 24.68 17.02 -9.25
C THR A 625 25.75 17.73 -8.41
N GLY A 626 26.62 16.96 -7.76
CA GLY A 626 27.83 17.37 -7.06
C GLY A 626 29.06 17.41 -7.95
N GLY A 627 30.22 17.73 -7.35
CA GLY A 627 31.52 17.67 -8.04
C GLY A 627 31.71 18.61 -9.24
N GLY A 628 30.77 19.52 -9.52
CA GLY A 628 30.75 20.37 -10.71
C GLY A 628 30.05 19.74 -11.93
N MET A 629 29.30 18.66 -11.72
CA MET A 629 28.48 17.98 -12.74
C MET A 629 27.09 18.60 -12.86
N GLU A 630 26.52 18.54 -14.07
CA GLU A 630 25.15 18.95 -14.39
C GLU A 630 24.40 17.78 -15.04
N THR A 631 23.44 17.19 -14.33
CA THR A 631 22.56 16.13 -14.84
C THR A 631 21.28 16.72 -15.41
N PHE A 632 20.96 16.34 -16.65
CA PHE A 632 19.72 16.70 -17.33
C PHE A 632 18.93 15.44 -17.68
N VAL A 633 17.66 15.43 -17.32
CA VAL A 633 16.67 14.41 -17.69
C VAL A 633 15.88 14.94 -18.88
N LEU A 634 15.89 14.23 -20.00
CA LEU A 634 15.27 14.63 -21.25
C LEU A 634 14.07 13.70 -21.48
N VAL A 635 12.87 14.26 -21.52
CA VAL A 635 11.62 13.52 -21.71
C VAL A 635 11.00 13.95 -23.03
N GLN A 636 10.98 13.04 -24.00
CA GLN A 636 10.31 13.21 -25.28
C GLN A 636 8.89 12.63 -25.19
N ASN A 637 7.91 13.41 -25.66
CA ASN A 637 6.58 12.93 -26.01
C ASN A 637 6.54 12.66 -27.52
N PRO A 638 6.49 11.39 -27.98
CA PRO A 638 6.36 11.02 -29.37
C PRO A 638 4.90 11.07 -29.89
N ASN A 639 3.91 11.24 -29.01
CA ASN A 639 2.49 11.18 -29.34
C ASN A 639 2.00 12.44 -30.07
N ASP A 640 0.87 12.31 -30.76
CA ASP A 640 0.16 13.43 -31.43
C ASP A 640 -0.63 14.32 -30.44
N GLU A 641 -0.73 13.93 -29.17
CA GLU A 641 -1.41 14.65 -28.07
C GLU A 641 -0.44 14.93 -26.91
N ASP A 642 -0.80 15.86 -26.02
CA ASP A 642 0.01 16.20 -24.83
C ASP A 642 0.04 15.04 -23.82
N THR A 643 1.21 14.78 -23.22
CA THR A 643 1.46 13.69 -22.25
C THR A 643 1.91 14.26 -20.92
N ARG A 644 1.40 13.74 -19.80
CA ARG A 644 1.81 14.08 -18.44
C ARG A 644 2.76 13.02 -17.89
N VAL A 645 3.73 13.44 -17.09
CA VAL A 645 4.63 12.52 -16.36
C VAL A 645 4.80 12.97 -14.90
N ASN A 646 5.22 12.06 -14.04
CA ASN A 646 5.95 12.40 -12.81
C ASN A 646 7.45 12.25 -13.08
N VAL A 647 8.27 13.11 -12.46
CA VAL A 647 9.73 12.93 -12.40
C VAL A 647 10.15 12.90 -10.93
N LYS A 648 10.93 11.89 -10.57
CA LYS A 648 11.44 11.61 -9.22
C LYS A 648 12.94 11.33 -9.31
N PHE A 649 13.68 11.69 -8.27
CA PHE A 649 15.11 11.44 -8.16
C PHE A 649 15.37 10.50 -6.99
N GLN A 650 16.34 9.61 -7.10
CA GLN A 650 16.69 8.68 -6.03
C GLN A 650 18.16 8.87 -5.67
N THR A 651 18.43 9.02 -4.38
CA THR A 651 19.75 9.38 -3.84
C THR A 651 20.28 8.30 -2.92
N GLY A 652 21.51 8.44 -2.42
CA GLY A 652 22.03 7.57 -1.36
C GLY A 652 21.23 7.64 -0.04
N GLU A 653 20.37 8.65 0.14
CA GLU A 653 19.50 8.85 1.31
C GLU A 653 18.00 8.59 0.99
N GLY A 654 17.68 8.02 -0.19
CA GLY A 654 16.31 7.68 -0.63
C GLY A 654 15.70 8.60 -1.70
N GLU A 655 14.39 8.48 -1.93
CA GLU A 655 13.66 9.22 -2.99
C GLU A 655 13.39 10.70 -2.65
N VAL A 656 13.51 11.53 -3.68
CA VAL A 656 13.09 12.93 -3.73
C VAL A 656 12.08 13.09 -4.85
N ALA A 657 10.81 13.33 -4.50
CA ALA A 657 9.71 13.55 -5.43
C ALA A 657 9.20 15.02 -5.34
N PRO A 658 9.72 15.96 -6.14
CA PRO A 658 9.33 17.37 -6.05
C PRO A 658 7.88 17.60 -6.49
N GLU A 659 7.10 18.37 -5.71
CA GLU A 659 5.70 18.70 -6.01
C GLU A 659 5.51 19.33 -7.41
N ASP A 660 6.48 20.13 -7.87
CA ASP A 660 6.43 20.81 -9.16
C ASP A 660 6.86 19.93 -10.36
N LEU A 661 7.26 18.68 -10.09
CA LEU A 661 7.55 17.65 -11.09
C LEU A 661 6.49 16.53 -11.15
N GLN A 662 5.42 16.61 -10.36
CA GLN A 662 4.31 15.65 -10.41
C GLN A 662 3.23 16.12 -11.39
N GLY A 663 2.82 15.26 -12.32
CA GLY A 663 1.78 15.57 -13.31
C GLY A 663 2.15 16.62 -14.37
N ILE A 664 3.43 16.82 -14.65
CA ILE A 664 3.93 17.85 -15.58
C ILE A 664 3.67 17.50 -17.05
N THR A 665 3.20 18.47 -17.83
CA THR A 665 2.87 18.27 -19.24
C THR A 665 4.08 18.41 -20.17
N ILE A 666 4.33 17.36 -20.94
CA ILE A 666 5.24 17.25 -22.09
C ILE A 666 4.39 17.41 -23.36
N PRO A 667 4.47 18.53 -24.10
CA PRO A 667 3.56 18.78 -25.22
C PRO A 667 3.71 17.79 -26.38
N ALA A 668 2.64 17.61 -27.17
CA ALA A 668 2.59 16.74 -28.34
C ALA A 668 3.79 16.91 -29.28
N GLY A 669 4.36 15.79 -29.74
CA GLY A 669 5.49 15.75 -30.69
C GLY A 669 6.70 16.59 -30.26
N SER A 670 6.98 16.69 -28.95
CA SER A 670 7.98 17.60 -28.39
C SER A 670 8.86 16.94 -27.32
N ARG A 671 9.78 17.72 -26.76
CA ARG A 671 10.70 17.31 -25.70
C ARG A 671 10.77 18.40 -24.63
N VAL A 672 10.71 18.01 -23.37
CA VAL A 672 11.06 18.87 -22.23
C VAL A 672 12.36 18.35 -21.59
N THR A 673 13.07 19.21 -20.86
CA THR A 673 14.34 18.85 -20.22
C THR A 673 14.40 19.47 -18.83
N PHE A 674 14.63 18.63 -17.83
CA PHE A 674 14.71 18.96 -16.41
C PHE A 674 16.17 18.89 -15.97
N LYS A 675 16.63 19.83 -15.15
CA LYS A 675 17.98 19.81 -14.60
C LYS A 675 17.94 19.31 -13.16
N ALA A 676 18.41 18.09 -12.90
CA ALA A 676 18.31 17.46 -11.58
C ALA A 676 18.92 18.33 -10.45
N ASN A 677 20.00 19.07 -10.75
CA ASN A 677 20.66 20.00 -9.82
C ASN A 677 19.72 21.07 -9.22
N ASP A 678 18.61 21.39 -9.87
CA ASP A 678 17.68 22.43 -9.39
C ASP A 678 16.79 21.92 -8.23
N TRP A 679 16.69 20.59 -8.05
CA TRP A 679 15.92 19.92 -6.98
C TRP A 679 16.78 19.10 -6.02
N VAL A 680 17.84 18.43 -6.52
CA VAL A 680 18.80 17.66 -5.74
C VAL A 680 20.19 18.32 -5.90
N PRO A 681 20.60 19.28 -5.05
CA PRO A 681 21.85 20.01 -5.22
C PRO A 681 23.04 19.39 -4.48
N ASP A 682 24.19 19.30 -5.16
CA ASP A 682 25.50 18.90 -4.61
C ASP A 682 25.62 17.42 -4.18
N GLU A 683 24.84 16.52 -4.78
CA GLU A 683 24.88 15.07 -4.51
C GLU A 683 25.62 14.29 -5.61
N PHE A 684 26.44 13.31 -5.22
CA PHE A 684 27.18 12.46 -6.17
C PHE A 684 26.36 11.26 -6.66
N ASP A 685 25.30 10.91 -5.93
CA ASP A 685 24.50 9.74 -6.14
C ASP A 685 23.06 10.16 -6.45
N VAL A 686 22.71 10.27 -7.75
CA VAL A 686 21.40 10.75 -8.20
C VAL A 686 20.91 9.97 -9.43
N SER A 687 20.09 8.94 -9.24
CA SER A 687 19.35 8.32 -10.35
C SER A 687 18.00 9.02 -10.53
N THR A 688 17.29 8.70 -11.63
CA THR A 688 15.96 9.26 -11.93
C THR A 688 14.96 8.14 -12.23
N LYS A 689 13.71 8.36 -11.83
CA LYS A 689 12.52 7.62 -12.26
C LYS A 689 11.55 8.59 -12.95
N VAL A 690 11.06 8.23 -14.14
CA VAL A 690 10.03 8.99 -14.88
C VAL A 690 8.81 8.10 -15.09
N GLU A 691 7.67 8.48 -14.51
CA GLU A 691 6.43 7.70 -14.55
C GLU A 691 5.45 8.39 -15.52
N PRO A 692 5.19 7.86 -16.72
CA PRO A 692 4.19 8.40 -17.62
C PRO A 692 2.78 8.20 -17.08
N ILE A 693 2.02 9.28 -17.03
CA ILE A 693 0.62 9.28 -16.62
C ILE A 693 -0.26 8.92 -17.82
N ASP A 694 -0.18 9.67 -18.92
CA ASP A 694 -0.98 9.47 -20.12
C ASP A 694 -0.17 9.59 -21.43
N GLY A 695 -0.27 8.60 -22.32
CA GLY A 695 0.57 8.50 -23.54
C GLY A 695 2.04 8.13 -23.26
N GLU A 696 2.71 7.47 -24.21
CA GLU A 696 4.08 7.01 -24.03
C GLU A 696 5.09 8.17 -23.94
N VAL A 697 6.23 7.94 -23.30
CA VAL A 697 7.39 8.85 -23.36
C VAL A 697 8.66 8.07 -23.70
N ILE A 698 9.68 8.79 -24.15
CA ILE A 698 11.04 8.28 -24.32
C ILE A 698 11.95 9.12 -23.41
N CYS A 699 12.77 8.48 -22.58
CA CYS A 699 13.65 9.16 -21.63
C CYS A 699 15.13 8.86 -21.88
N GLU A 700 15.92 9.93 -21.93
CA GLU A 700 17.38 9.89 -21.99
C GLU A 700 17.95 10.84 -20.92
N ARG A 701 19.15 10.56 -20.42
CA ARG A 701 19.91 11.47 -19.56
C ARG A 701 21.07 12.05 -20.37
N ALA A 702 21.33 13.35 -20.20
CA ALA A 702 22.58 13.97 -20.64
C ALA A 702 23.31 14.58 -19.44
N MET A 703 24.60 14.29 -19.30
CA MET A 703 25.47 14.81 -18.25
C MET A 703 26.60 15.64 -18.82
N TYR A 704 27.02 16.63 -18.05
CA TYR A 704 28.14 17.52 -18.38
C TYR A 704 28.93 17.82 -17.11
N GLY A 705 30.24 17.98 -17.19
CA GLY A 705 31.02 18.45 -16.03
C GLY A 705 32.11 19.45 -16.36
N ASP A 706 32.71 19.99 -15.30
CA ASP A 706 33.86 20.90 -15.35
C ASP A 706 33.65 22.14 -16.24
N ASN A 707 32.44 22.71 -16.22
CA ASN A 707 31.95 23.76 -17.12
C ASN A 707 31.67 23.29 -18.56
N ARG A 708 31.21 22.03 -18.70
CA ARG A 708 30.88 21.36 -19.97
C ARG A 708 32.09 21.16 -20.87
N THR A 709 33.23 20.82 -20.28
CA THR A 709 34.42 20.41 -21.04
C THR A 709 34.35 18.96 -21.50
N TRP A 710 33.59 18.14 -20.78
CA TRP A 710 33.19 16.78 -21.14
C TRP A 710 31.67 16.64 -21.01
N ALA A 711 31.12 15.61 -21.65
CA ALA A 711 29.73 15.20 -21.56
C ALA A 711 29.58 13.71 -21.90
N HIS A 712 28.50 13.09 -21.45
CA HIS A 712 28.01 11.79 -21.91
C HIS A 712 26.47 11.76 -21.82
N ASP A 713 25.87 10.77 -22.45
CA ASP A 713 24.44 10.52 -22.45
C ASP A 713 24.15 9.02 -22.50
N SER A 714 22.98 8.62 -21.98
CA SER A 714 22.44 7.26 -22.13
C SER A 714 20.91 7.31 -22.17
N VAL A 715 20.34 6.32 -22.85
CA VAL A 715 18.91 6.01 -22.81
C VAL A 715 18.59 5.30 -21.49
N GLY A 716 17.39 5.53 -20.95
CA GLY A 716 16.94 4.82 -19.75
C GLY A 716 16.45 3.41 -20.02
N ALA A 717 16.47 2.59 -18.97
CA ALA A 717 15.75 1.33 -18.94
C ALA A 717 14.24 1.57 -18.73
N THR A 718 13.40 0.64 -19.15
CA THR A 718 11.93 0.67 -19.04
C THR A 718 11.41 -0.48 -18.18
N MET A 719 10.16 -0.51 -17.73
CA MET A 719 9.59 -1.79 -17.27
C MET A 719 9.40 -2.73 -18.48
N PRO A 720 9.72 -4.04 -18.38
CA PRO A 720 10.13 -4.80 -17.19
C PRO A 720 11.65 -5.02 -17.06
N ASP A 721 12.48 -4.12 -17.59
CA ASP A 721 13.95 -4.26 -17.62
C ASP A 721 14.62 -4.36 -16.23
N PRO A 722 14.10 -3.77 -15.12
CA PRO A 722 14.59 -4.08 -13.78
C PRO A 722 14.63 -5.60 -13.53
N ALA A 723 15.80 -6.10 -13.17
CA ALA A 723 16.12 -7.52 -13.19
C ALA A 723 17.04 -7.91 -12.02
N GLN A 724 17.14 -9.22 -11.79
CA GLN A 724 18.11 -9.80 -10.87
C GLN A 724 19.52 -9.84 -11.47
N GLU A 725 19.66 -10.13 -12.76
CA GLU A 725 20.95 -10.22 -13.44
C GLU A 725 21.20 -9.02 -14.36
N TRP A 726 22.37 -8.40 -14.25
CA TRP A 726 22.83 -7.33 -15.13
C TRP A 726 24.28 -7.51 -15.57
N PHE A 727 24.51 -7.33 -16.87
CA PHE A 727 25.80 -7.47 -17.55
C PHE A 727 26.23 -6.13 -18.14
N LEU A 728 27.51 -5.76 -17.92
CA LEU A 728 28.11 -4.52 -18.42
C LEU A 728 29.51 -4.86 -18.98
N ALA A 729 29.65 -4.88 -20.31
CA ALA A 729 30.77 -5.52 -21.02
C ALA A 729 32.06 -4.66 -21.14
N GLU A 730 31.97 -3.33 -21.16
CA GLU A 730 33.13 -2.43 -20.98
C GLU A 730 33.52 -2.22 -19.51
N GLY A 731 34.77 -1.78 -19.34
CA GLY A 731 35.33 -1.23 -18.12
C GLY A 731 36.86 -1.19 -18.21
N SER A 732 37.45 -0.10 -17.69
CA SER A 732 38.89 0.00 -17.49
C SER A 732 39.26 0.88 -16.30
N THR A 733 40.26 0.42 -15.56
CA THR A 733 40.89 1.08 -14.42
C THR A 733 42.40 1.32 -14.66
N GLY A 734 42.86 1.01 -15.87
CA GLY A 734 44.21 1.24 -16.37
C GLY A 734 44.29 2.53 -17.18
N GLY A 735 45.49 2.91 -17.59
CA GLY A 735 45.69 4.00 -18.57
C GLY A 735 45.35 5.42 -18.11
N GLY A 736 44.79 5.59 -16.90
CA GLY A 736 44.20 6.87 -16.46
C GLY A 736 42.69 6.94 -16.62
N MET A 737 42.03 5.80 -16.84
CA MET A 737 40.58 5.63 -16.86
C MET A 737 40.03 5.33 -15.45
N GLU A 738 38.88 5.90 -15.14
CA GLU A 738 38.05 5.64 -13.97
C GLU A 738 36.78 4.92 -14.46
N THR A 739 36.44 3.76 -13.88
CA THR A 739 35.16 3.08 -14.13
C THR A 739 34.33 3.06 -12.85
N TRP A 740 33.07 3.45 -12.99
CA TRP A 740 32.08 3.50 -11.91
C TRP A 740 30.90 2.62 -12.31
N LEU A 741 30.49 1.72 -11.40
CA LEU A 741 29.32 0.87 -11.55
C LEU A 741 28.18 1.44 -10.71
N LEU A 742 27.00 1.57 -11.29
CA LEU A 742 25.88 2.31 -10.72
C LEU A 742 24.67 1.38 -10.59
N VAL A 743 24.13 1.28 -9.38
CA VAL A 743 23.04 0.34 -9.05
C VAL A 743 21.89 1.11 -8.43
N GLN A 744 20.78 1.21 -9.17
CA GLN A 744 19.54 1.85 -8.77
C GLN A 744 18.56 0.80 -8.23
N ASN A 745 17.98 1.06 -7.06
CA ASN A 745 16.84 0.32 -6.52
C ASN A 745 15.56 1.17 -6.71
N PRO A 746 14.69 0.84 -7.69
CA PRO A 746 13.45 1.57 -7.93
C PRO A 746 12.28 1.16 -7.02
N TYR A 747 12.50 0.27 -6.04
CA TYR A 747 11.47 -0.36 -5.21
C TYR A 747 11.50 0.09 -3.75
N GLU A 748 10.43 -0.20 -3.01
CA GLU A 748 10.17 0.23 -1.63
C GLU A 748 10.89 -0.61 -0.55
N SER A 749 11.51 -1.72 -0.95
CA SER A 749 12.27 -2.60 -0.08
C SER A 749 13.76 -2.50 -0.41
N ASP A 750 14.62 -2.69 0.59
CA ASP A 750 16.07 -2.81 0.39
C ASP A 750 16.38 -4.03 -0.52
N VAL A 751 17.47 -3.94 -1.29
CA VAL A 751 17.89 -5.00 -2.21
C VAL A 751 19.38 -5.31 -2.03
N HIS A 752 19.75 -6.58 -1.81
CA HIS A 752 21.14 -7.01 -1.69
C HIS A 752 21.69 -7.52 -3.02
N VAL A 753 22.89 -7.06 -3.40
CA VAL A 753 23.55 -7.47 -4.64
C VAL A 753 24.93 -8.12 -4.41
N ASN A 754 25.27 -9.10 -5.24
CA ASN A 754 26.63 -9.54 -5.49
C ASN A 754 27.18 -8.80 -6.72
N ILE A 755 28.41 -8.32 -6.63
CA ILE A 755 29.13 -7.73 -7.77
C ILE A 755 30.38 -8.57 -8.06
N THR A 756 30.52 -8.99 -9.33
CA THR A 756 31.69 -9.71 -9.84
C THR A 756 32.27 -9.00 -11.05
N PHE A 757 33.58 -8.76 -11.03
CA PHE A 757 34.32 -8.20 -12.16
C PHE A 757 35.00 -9.29 -12.95
N GLN A 758 34.75 -9.41 -14.25
CA GLN A 758 35.45 -10.37 -15.11
C GLN A 758 36.64 -9.69 -15.77
N THR A 759 37.82 -10.33 -15.76
CA THR A 759 39.06 -9.74 -16.26
C THR A 759 39.82 -10.71 -17.16
N GLY A 760 40.79 -10.21 -17.94
CA GLY A 760 41.71 -11.05 -18.72
C GLY A 760 42.57 -12.04 -17.89
N ASN A 761 42.54 -11.98 -16.55
CA ASN A 761 43.15 -12.97 -15.64
C ASN A 761 42.12 -13.90 -14.96
N GLY A 762 40.84 -13.79 -15.30
CA GLY A 762 39.71 -14.49 -14.67
C GLY A 762 38.80 -13.57 -13.86
N PRO A 763 37.70 -14.10 -13.30
CA PRO A 763 36.76 -13.34 -12.47
C PRO A 763 37.34 -12.97 -11.10
N VAL A 764 36.90 -11.83 -10.60
CA VAL A 764 37.22 -11.25 -9.29
C VAL A 764 35.90 -10.89 -8.62
N SER A 765 35.53 -11.63 -7.57
CA SER A 765 34.36 -11.38 -6.72
C SER A 765 34.85 -10.89 -5.36
N PRO A 766 34.90 -9.57 -5.09
CA PRO A 766 35.44 -9.05 -3.84
C PRO A 766 34.51 -9.41 -2.66
N PRO A 767 35.04 -9.91 -1.52
CA PRO A 767 34.22 -10.27 -0.37
C PRO A 767 33.33 -9.12 0.16
N ASP A 768 33.82 -7.89 0.06
CA ASP A 768 33.10 -6.69 0.52
C ASP A 768 32.00 -6.22 -0.45
N LEU A 769 31.82 -6.92 -1.59
CA LEU A 769 30.77 -6.69 -2.59
C LEU A 769 29.87 -7.92 -2.80
N GLN A 770 29.82 -8.85 -1.84
CA GLN A 770 28.88 -9.96 -1.87
C GLN A 770 27.79 -9.71 -0.82
N GLY A 771 26.53 -9.61 -1.25
CA GLY A 771 25.40 -9.20 -0.41
C GLY A 771 25.51 -7.75 0.08
N VAL A 772 25.88 -6.80 -0.79
CA VAL A 772 25.87 -5.37 -0.44
C VAL A 772 24.45 -4.81 -0.61
N GLU A 773 23.94 -4.20 0.46
CA GLU A 773 22.62 -3.55 0.53
C GLU A 773 22.56 -2.31 -0.37
N ILE A 774 21.48 -2.21 -1.16
CA ILE A 774 21.07 -1.06 -1.95
C ILE A 774 19.71 -0.62 -1.38
N PRO A 775 19.68 0.43 -0.53
CA PRO A 775 18.47 0.78 0.22
C PRO A 775 17.24 1.05 -0.65
N ALA A 776 16.06 0.93 -0.04
CA ALA A 776 14.78 1.27 -0.64
C ALA A 776 14.79 2.64 -1.33
N GLN A 777 14.23 2.67 -2.54
CA GLN A 777 14.12 3.82 -3.41
C GLN A 777 15.42 4.64 -3.59
N SER A 778 16.59 3.99 -3.57
CA SER A 778 17.91 4.65 -3.54
C SER A 778 18.77 4.31 -4.77
N ARG A 779 20.01 4.82 -4.81
CA ARG A 779 21.03 4.40 -5.77
C ARG A 779 22.44 4.49 -5.21
N SER A 780 23.17 3.38 -5.27
CA SER A 780 24.58 3.26 -4.84
C SER A 780 25.57 3.25 -6.01
N THR A 781 26.85 3.48 -5.74
CA THR A 781 27.90 3.47 -6.76
C THR A 781 29.24 2.97 -6.25
N PHE A 782 29.95 2.25 -7.15
CA PHE A 782 31.14 1.48 -6.83
C PHE A 782 32.29 1.83 -7.79
N GLU A 783 33.37 2.41 -7.24
CA GLU A 783 34.60 2.72 -7.99
C GLU A 783 35.41 1.43 -8.23
N VAL A 784 35.36 0.88 -9.45
CA VAL A 784 35.91 -0.44 -9.79
C VAL A 784 37.41 -0.56 -9.49
N ALA A 785 38.15 0.55 -9.57
CA ALA A 785 39.59 0.61 -9.30
C ALA A 785 39.98 0.21 -7.86
N ASN A 786 39.06 0.28 -6.89
CA ASN A 786 39.32 -0.16 -5.51
C ASN A 786 39.53 -1.68 -5.38
N TRP A 787 39.01 -2.46 -6.33
CA TRP A 787 39.11 -3.93 -6.32
C TRP A 787 39.90 -4.49 -7.49
N VAL A 788 39.83 -3.86 -8.66
CA VAL A 788 40.56 -4.25 -9.87
C VAL A 788 41.39 -3.06 -10.36
N PRO A 789 42.54 -2.73 -9.73
CA PRO A 789 43.37 -1.59 -10.14
C PRO A 789 44.26 -1.89 -11.36
N ASP A 790 44.52 -0.86 -12.18
CA ASP A 790 45.47 -0.88 -13.32
C ASP A 790 45.18 -1.98 -14.36
N ASN A 791 43.91 -2.09 -14.79
CA ASN A 791 43.47 -3.10 -15.74
C ASN A 791 42.71 -2.50 -16.95
N TYR A 792 43.05 -2.97 -18.15
CA TYR A 792 42.46 -2.54 -19.43
C TYR A 792 41.30 -3.40 -19.91
N GLU A 793 41.07 -4.56 -19.29
CA GLU A 793 39.96 -5.48 -19.61
C GLU A 793 39.22 -5.82 -18.32
N VAL A 794 38.12 -5.11 -18.06
CA VAL A 794 37.22 -5.34 -16.92
C VAL A 794 35.77 -5.25 -17.41
N SER A 795 34.97 -6.29 -17.26
CA SER A 795 33.50 -6.20 -17.35
C SER A 795 32.88 -6.43 -15.98
N ALA A 796 31.63 -6.04 -15.79
CA ALA A 796 30.89 -6.25 -14.56
C ALA A 796 29.69 -7.19 -14.75
N PHE A 797 29.40 -7.94 -13.69
CA PHE A 797 28.17 -8.69 -13.50
C PHE A 797 27.60 -8.32 -12.13
N VAL A 798 26.32 -7.98 -12.10
CA VAL A 798 25.55 -7.69 -10.87
C VAL A 798 24.43 -8.72 -10.77
N GLU A 799 24.37 -9.38 -9.63
CA GLU A 799 23.35 -10.37 -9.26
C GLU A 799 22.62 -9.83 -8.02
N ALA A 800 21.38 -9.39 -8.16
CA ALA A 800 20.49 -9.15 -7.04
C ALA A 800 20.11 -10.52 -6.44
N LEU A 801 20.51 -10.73 -5.19
CA LEU A 801 20.20 -11.93 -4.40
C LEU A 801 18.72 -12.02 -4.08
N ASP A 802 18.11 -10.86 -3.97
CA ASP A 802 16.76 -10.59 -3.55
C ASP A 802 16.26 -9.36 -4.36
N GLY A 803 14.94 -9.13 -4.43
CA GLY A 803 14.36 -8.04 -5.23
C GLY A 803 14.89 -7.95 -6.68
N ARG A 804 15.05 -6.72 -7.19
CA ARG A 804 15.53 -6.39 -8.55
C ARG A 804 16.16 -4.99 -8.59
N VAL A 805 17.11 -4.76 -9.51
CA VAL A 805 17.81 -3.47 -9.68
C VAL A 805 17.83 -3.01 -11.14
N VAL A 806 18.32 -1.79 -11.37
CA VAL A 806 18.74 -1.27 -12.69
C VAL A 806 20.22 -0.88 -12.63
N CYS A 807 21.01 -1.26 -13.63
CA CYS A 807 22.46 -1.02 -13.65
C CYS A 807 22.95 -0.20 -14.87
N GLU A 808 23.81 0.77 -14.59
CA GLU A 808 24.55 1.57 -15.59
C GLU A 808 26.05 1.61 -15.24
N ARG A 809 26.88 2.03 -16.20
CA ARG A 809 28.33 2.21 -16.01
C ARG A 809 28.83 3.46 -16.73
N ALA A 810 29.23 4.46 -15.94
CA ALA A 810 30.02 5.57 -16.44
C ALA A 810 31.53 5.31 -16.39
N MET A 811 32.21 5.84 -17.40
CA MET A 811 33.66 5.87 -17.50
C MET A 811 34.16 7.29 -17.74
N TYR A 812 35.26 7.65 -17.10
CA TYR A 812 35.95 8.94 -17.26
C TYR A 812 37.42 8.69 -17.52
N GLY A 813 38.13 9.61 -18.18
CA GLY A 813 39.57 9.45 -18.34
C GLY A 813 40.39 10.73 -18.46
N ASP A 814 41.69 10.56 -18.29
CA ASP A 814 42.71 11.60 -18.36
C ASP A 814 42.48 12.78 -17.40
N ASN A 815 42.04 12.48 -16.18
CA ASN A 815 41.52 13.44 -15.19
C ASN A 815 40.19 14.08 -15.64
N ARG A 816 39.25 13.24 -16.11
CA ARG A 816 37.91 13.62 -16.57
C ARG A 816 37.95 14.70 -17.67
N THR A 817 38.79 14.50 -18.68
CA THR A 817 38.75 15.34 -19.90
C THR A 817 37.78 14.83 -20.96
N TRP A 818 37.38 13.57 -20.83
CA TRP A 818 36.31 12.90 -21.55
C TRP A 818 35.54 12.01 -20.58
N ALA A 819 34.32 11.65 -20.98
CA ALA A 819 33.47 10.69 -20.31
C ALA A 819 32.67 9.89 -21.35
N HIS A 820 32.20 8.71 -20.97
CA HIS A 820 31.16 7.95 -21.66
C HIS A 820 30.37 7.13 -20.63
N ASP A 821 29.26 6.54 -21.04
CA ASP A 821 28.35 5.80 -20.18
C ASP A 821 27.47 4.87 -21.02
N SER A 822 27.00 3.78 -20.43
CA SER A 822 25.98 2.92 -21.03
C SER A 822 25.10 2.27 -19.97
N VAL A 823 23.82 2.14 -20.30
CA VAL A 823 22.94 1.16 -19.67
C VAL A 823 23.50 -0.25 -19.87
N GLY A 824 23.45 -1.07 -18.82
CA GLY A 824 23.76 -2.49 -18.91
C GLY A 824 22.66 -3.26 -19.63
N THR A 825 22.71 -4.59 -19.56
CA THR A 825 21.63 -5.43 -20.09
C THR A 825 21.36 -6.64 -19.20
N SER A 826 20.09 -7.01 -19.12
CA SER A 826 19.60 -8.21 -18.42
C SER A 826 19.39 -9.41 -19.35
N VAL A 827 19.75 -9.31 -20.64
CA VAL A 827 19.63 -10.40 -21.62
C VAL A 827 20.99 -10.89 -22.12
N THR A 828 21.13 -12.21 -22.21
CA THR A 828 22.24 -12.87 -22.89
C THR A 828 21.74 -13.42 -24.23
N ALA A 829 22.55 -13.38 -25.28
CA ALA A 829 22.15 -13.88 -26.59
C ALA A 829 23.31 -14.38 -27.44
N GLN A 830 23.00 -15.23 -28.42
CA GLN A 830 23.97 -15.73 -29.40
C GLN A 830 24.20 -14.80 -30.59
N GLN A 831 23.45 -13.69 -30.69
CA GLN A 831 23.52 -12.81 -31.86
C GLN A 831 23.25 -11.35 -31.50
N TRP A 832 24.26 -10.51 -31.67
CA TRP A 832 24.21 -9.08 -31.34
C TRP A 832 24.49 -8.20 -32.55
N TYR A 833 23.89 -7.01 -32.56
CA TYR A 833 24.04 -5.99 -33.58
C TYR A 833 24.46 -4.65 -32.96
N LEU A 834 25.50 -4.05 -33.52
CA LEU A 834 26.03 -2.74 -33.12
C LEU A 834 25.93 -1.83 -34.35
N ALA A 835 25.05 -0.82 -34.27
CA ALA A 835 24.53 -0.13 -35.45
C ALA A 835 25.48 0.93 -36.03
N GLU A 836 26.30 1.56 -35.18
CA GLU A 836 27.25 2.61 -35.56
C GLU A 836 28.70 2.14 -35.32
N GLY A 837 29.64 2.82 -35.96
CA GLY A 837 31.08 2.61 -35.81
C GLY A 837 31.84 3.37 -36.90
N SER A 838 33.06 3.79 -36.60
CA SER A 838 33.99 4.37 -37.57
C SER A 838 35.41 4.10 -37.11
N THR A 839 36.19 3.49 -37.98
CA THR A 839 37.61 3.16 -37.76
C THR A 839 38.55 4.04 -38.59
N ALA A 840 37.99 5.07 -39.24
CA ALA A 840 38.73 6.06 -39.99
C ALA A 840 38.88 7.37 -39.17
N GLY A 841 39.68 8.30 -39.69
CA GLY A 841 39.72 9.67 -39.15
C GLY A 841 40.44 9.87 -37.81
N GLY A 842 41.04 8.82 -37.24
CA GLY A 842 41.62 8.85 -35.89
C GLY A 842 40.64 8.43 -34.80
N MET A 843 39.60 7.68 -35.17
CA MET A 843 38.68 6.97 -34.27
C MET A 843 39.17 5.53 -34.06
N GLU A 844 39.08 5.07 -32.82
CA GLU A 844 39.42 3.71 -32.38
C GLU A 844 38.13 3.08 -31.85
N THR A 845 37.47 2.28 -32.69
CA THR A 845 36.25 1.52 -32.32
C THR A 845 36.66 0.17 -31.73
N TYR A 846 36.05 -0.17 -30.60
CA TYR A 846 36.18 -1.47 -29.95
C TYR A 846 34.87 -2.23 -30.01
N VAL A 847 34.94 -3.55 -30.14
CA VAL A 847 33.81 -4.45 -29.90
C VAL A 847 34.13 -5.26 -28.66
N LEU A 848 33.26 -5.16 -27.68
CA LEU A 848 33.48 -5.63 -26.32
C LEU A 848 32.60 -6.86 -26.13
N ILE A 849 33.19 -8.00 -25.79
CA ILE A 849 32.44 -9.26 -25.68
C ILE A 849 32.65 -9.83 -24.28
N GLN A 850 31.58 -9.77 -23.49
CA GLN A 850 31.50 -10.40 -22.19
C GLN A 850 30.97 -11.83 -22.35
N ASN A 851 31.69 -12.79 -21.75
CA ASN A 851 31.28 -14.18 -21.68
C ASN A 851 30.76 -14.47 -20.25
N PRO A 852 29.46 -14.67 -20.04
CA PRO A 852 28.89 -14.96 -18.72
C PRO A 852 29.10 -16.44 -18.30
N ASN A 853 29.49 -17.33 -19.23
CA ASN A 853 29.60 -18.76 -18.99
C ASN A 853 30.87 -19.14 -18.21
N ASP A 854 30.85 -20.27 -17.49
CA ASP A 854 32.02 -20.86 -16.83
C ASP A 854 32.96 -21.63 -17.81
N TYR A 855 32.70 -21.53 -19.11
CA TYR A 855 33.48 -22.14 -20.18
C TYR A 855 33.70 -21.18 -21.36
N ASP A 856 34.77 -21.42 -22.12
CA ASP A 856 35.11 -20.64 -23.32
C ASP A 856 34.03 -20.80 -24.41
N VAL A 857 33.52 -19.67 -24.91
CA VAL A 857 32.68 -19.60 -26.12
C VAL A 857 33.53 -19.27 -27.35
N THR A 858 33.02 -19.54 -28.54
CA THR A 858 33.65 -19.06 -29.80
C THR A 858 32.76 -18.06 -30.50
N VAL A 859 33.32 -16.98 -31.05
CA VAL A 859 32.53 -15.99 -31.82
C VAL A 859 33.01 -15.83 -33.26
N ASP A 860 32.08 -15.42 -34.11
CA ASP A 860 32.30 -14.83 -35.42
C ASP A 860 31.90 -13.35 -35.35
N VAL A 861 32.79 -12.45 -35.80
CA VAL A 861 32.50 -11.01 -35.91
C VAL A 861 32.46 -10.61 -37.39
N ALA A 862 31.38 -9.95 -37.79
CA ALA A 862 31.11 -9.53 -39.16
C ALA A 862 30.91 -8.01 -39.25
N PHE A 863 31.39 -7.40 -40.34
CA PHE A 863 31.35 -5.94 -40.54
C PHE A 863 30.58 -5.56 -41.79
N ASN A 864 29.57 -4.70 -41.63
CA ASN A 864 28.86 -4.07 -42.73
C ASN A 864 29.44 -2.68 -42.97
N THR A 865 29.89 -2.43 -44.20
CA THR A 865 30.39 -1.12 -44.66
C THR A 865 29.44 -0.53 -45.71
N GLN A 866 29.66 0.72 -46.14
CA GLN A 866 28.85 1.33 -47.22
C GLN A 866 28.89 0.54 -48.54
N ASP A 867 30.01 -0.15 -48.81
CA ASP A 867 30.19 -0.97 -50.01
C ASP A 867 29.66 -2.42 -49.85
N GLY A 868 29.14 -2.78 -48.67
CA GLY A 868 28.57 -4.09 -48.33
C GLY A 868 29.28 -4.81 -47.19
N ASP A 869 28.99 -6.11 -47.05
CA ASP A 869 29.66 -7.02 -46.11
C ASP A 869 31.15 -7.16 -46.48
N ASN A 870 32.00 -6.73 -45.56
CA ASN A 870 33.47 -6.75 -45.68
C ASN A 870 34.12 -7.61 -44.57
N SER A 871 33.40 -8.62 -44.07
CA SER A 871 33.84 -9.52 -42.99
C SER A 871 35.20 -10.20 -43.27
N PRO A 872 36.26 -9.90 -42.49
CA PRO A 872 37.56 -10.54 -42.64
C PRO A 872 37.50 -12.01 -42.16
N LEU A 873 38.08 -12.92 -42.94
CA LEU A 873 38.21 -14.35 -42.61
C LEU A 873 38.99 -14.62 -41.31
N GLU A 874 39.66 -13.62 -40.73
CA GLU A 874 40.54 -13.75 -39.57
C GLU A 874 39.81 -13.65 -38.21
N LEU A 875 38.49 -13.39 -38.22
CA LEU A 875 37.63 -13.25 -37.03
C LEU A 875 36.63 -14.38 -36.81
N GLN A 876 36.67 -15.43 -37.62
CA GLN A 876 35.79 -16.59 -37.44
C GLN A 876 36.36 -17.59 -36.42
N GLY A 877 35.50 -18.08 -35.52
CA GLY A 877 35.83 -19.09 -34.51
C GLY A 877 36.85 -18.64 -33.44
N LYS A 878 36.82 -17.36 -33.02
CA LYS A 878 37.69 -16.85 -31.96
C LYS A 878 37.20 -17.35 -30.59
N THR A 879 38.03 -18.14 -29.89
CA THR A 879 37.78 -18.53 -28.50
C THR A 879 37.93 -17.32 -27.56
N ILE A 880 36.91 -17.04 -26.74
CA ILE A 880 36.82 -15.85 -25.89
C ILE A 880 36.60 -16.23 -24.42
N PRO A 881 37.55 -15.91 -23.52
CA PRO A 881 37.37 -15.92 -22.07
C PRO A 881 36.87 -14.56 -21.51
N GLY A 882 36.28 -13.72 -22.38
CA GLY A 882 36.09 -12.28 -22.21
C GLY A 882 37.21 -11.51 -22.93
N HIS A 883 36.89 -10.68 -23.92
CA HIS A 883 37.91 -9.93 -24.69
C HIS A 883 37.34 -8.74 -25.48
N SER A 884 38.19 -7.74 -25.70
CA SER A 884 37.92 -6.55 -26.51
C SER A 884 38.66 -6.58 -27.84
N PHE A 885 38.00 -6.19 -28.94
CA PHE A 885 38.58 -6.19 -30.28
C PHE A 885 38.68 -4.76 -30.85
N ASN A 886 39.91 -4.25 -31.06
CA ASN A 886 40.11 -2.99 -31.78
C ASN A 886 39.86 -3.21 -33.28
N LEU A 887 38.81 -2.58 -33.80
CA LEU A 887 38.38 -2.73 -35.20
C LEU A 887 39.30 -2.01 -36.20
N GLY A 888 40.03 -0.98 -35.75
CA GLY A 888 40.95 -0.19 -36.56
C GLY A 888 42.16 -0.99 -37.08
N GLU A 889 42.47 -2.12 -36.47
CA GLU A 889 43.46 -3.07 -36.97
C GLU A 889 42.98 -3.88 -38.19
N MET A 890 41.66 -3.88 -38.47
CA MET A 890 41.00 -4.87 -39.33
C MET A 890 40.27 -4.24 -40.52
N VAL A 891 39.54 -3.15 -40.29
CA VAL A 891 38.78 -2.39 -41.30
C VAL A 891 39.04 -0.91 -41.08
N VAL A 892 39.11 -0.10 -42.15
CA VAL A 892 39.28 1.36 -42.07
C VAL A 892 38.18 2.03 -42.90
N ASP A 893 37.06 2.40 -42.28
CA ASP A 893 35.92 3.03 -42.94
C ASP A 893 35.29 4.16 -42.11
N TRP A 894 34.78 5.16 -42.84
CA TRP A 894 33.61 6.00 -42.54
C TRP A 894 32.51 5.40 -41.66
N ASN A 895 32.01 4.23 -42.05
CA ASN A 895 30.70 3.78 -41.62
C ASN A 895 30.78 2.26 -41.55
N VAL A 896 30.96 1.75 -40.33
CA VAL A 896 30.97 0.33 -40.05
C VAL A 896 29.91 0.00 -39.01
N SER A 897 29.10 -1.02 -39.29
CA SER A 897 28.24 -1.67 -38.29
C SER A 897 28.80 -3.05 -38.02
N THR A 898 28.67 -3.54 -36.79
CA THR A 898 29.13 -4.87 -36.40
C THR A 898 27.96 -5.81 -36.15
N LYS A 899 28.11 -7.07 -36.55
CA LYS A 899 27.31 -8.19 -36.08
C LYS A 899 28.23 -9.19 -35.37
N VAL A 900 27.87 -9.61 -34.17
CA VAL A 900 28.53 -10.69 -33.44
C VAL A 900 27.61 -11.92 -33.46
N VAL A 901 28.18 -13.10 -33.67
CA VAL A 901 27.49 -14.40 -33.50
C VAL A 901 28.36 -15.28 -32.61
N SER A 902 27.86 -15.72 -31.47
CA SER A 902 28.54 -16.72 -30.64
C SER A 902 28.08 -18.14 -30.98
N HIS A 903 28.95 -19.10 -30.70
CA HIS A 903 28.73 -20.53 -30.87
C HIS A 903 29.20 -21.24 -29.59
N GLY A 904 28.33 -22.07 -29.04
CA GLY A 904 28.59 -22.90 -27.86
C GLY A 904 28.03 -22.35 -26.54
N GLY A 905 27.71 -21.06 -26.49
CA GLY A 905 27.07 -20.38 -25.36
C GLY A 905 26.75 -18.93 -25.72
N ASP A 906 25.96 -18.28 -24.88
CA ASP A 906 25.45 -16.93 -25.09
C ASP A 906 26.45 -15.89 -24.58
N VAL A 907 26.41 -14.67 -25.13
CA VAL A 907 27.34 -13.56 -24.79
C VAL A 907 26.56 -12.25 -24.61
N ILE A 908 27.28 -11.22 -24.17
CA ILE A 908 26.83 -9.81 -24.17
C ILE A 908 27.81 -9.00 -25.01
N CYS A 909 27.33 -7.98 -25.74
CA CYS A 909 28.15 -7.17 -26.63
C CYS A 909 27.89 -5.65 -26.47
N GLU A 910 28.97 -4.89 -26.29
CA GLU A 910 28.99 -3.41 -26.26
C GLU A 910 30.03 -2.87 -27.27
N ARG A 911 30.10 -1.55 -27.43
CA ARG A 911 31.00 -0.90 -28.41
C ARG A 911 31.44 0.50 -27.99
N ALA A 912 32.62 0.54 -27.38
CA ALA A 912 33.36 1.79 -27.18
C ALA A 912 33.87 2.40 -28.49
N MET A 913 33.99 3.72 -28.50
CA MET A 913 34.70 4.51 -29.48
C MET A 913 35.51 5.61 -28.80
N TYR A 914 36.81 5.61 -29.03
CA TYR A 914 37.75 6.63 -28.56
C TYR A 914 38.31 7.43 -29.73
N GLY A 915 38.72 8.69 -29.52
CA GLY A 915 39.17 9.51 -30.66
C GLY A 915 40.26 10.56 -30.40
N ASN A 916 41.13 10.68 -31.41
CA ASN A 916 42.29 11.59 -31.47
C ASN A 916 43.30 11.43 -30.31
N ASN A 917 43.59 10.20 -29.90
CA ASN A 917 44.29 9.85 -28.65
C ASN A 917 43.47 10.34 -27.44
N ASP A 918 42.34 9.67 -27.20
CA ASP A 918 41.54 9.77 -25.96
C ASP A 918 41.18 11.22 -25.58
N THR A 919 40.69 11.98 -26.56
CA THR A 919 40.19 13.36 -26.34
C THR A 919 38.67 13.47 -26.28
N TRP A 920 37.99 12.36 -26.58
CA TRP A 920 36.56 12.12 -26.43
C TRP A 920 36.34 10.60 -26.46
N ALA A 921 35.24 10.16 -25.88
CA ALA A 921 34.79 8.78 -25.91
C ALA A 921 33.26 8.71 -26.11
N HIS A 922 32.76 7.53 -26.42
CA HIS A 922 31.34 7.18 -26.53
C HIS A 922 31.21 5.65 -26.47
N ASP A 923 30.12 5.12 -25.92
CA ASP A 923 29.82 3.69 -25.88
C ASP A 923 28.32 3.46 -26.16
N SER A 924 27.96 2.22 -26.49
CA SER A 924 26.58 1.77 -26.64
C SER A 924 26.45 0.27 -26.43
N VAL A 925 25.45 -0.14 -25.64
CA VAL A 925 24.97 -1.53 -25.61
C VAL A 925 24.48 -1.99 -26.98
N GLY A 926 24.76 -3.25 -27.32
CA GLY A 926 24.28 -3.88 -28.54
C GLY A 926 22.80 -4.23 -28.48
N TYR A 927 22.23 -4.47 -29.66
CA TYR A 927 20.85 -4.94 -29.81
C TYR A 927 20.81 -6.44 -30.13
N THR A 928 19.94 -7.18 -29.44
CA THR A 928 19.54 -8.56 -29.80
C THR A 928 18.06 -8.59 -30.21
N PRO A 929 17.67 -9.33 -31.28
CA PRO A 929 16.27 -9.46 -31.72
C PRO A 929 15.47 -10.55 -31.00
#